data_AF-A0AAW6HQS2-F1
#
_entry.id   AF-A0AAW6HQS2-F1
#
_cell.length_a   1.000
_cell.length_b   1.000
_cell.length_c   1.000
_cell.angle_alpha   90.00
_cell.angle_beta   90.00
_cell.angle_gamma   90.00
#
_symmetry.space_group_name_H-M   'P 1'
#
loop_
_entity.id
_entity.type
_entity.pdbx_description
1 polymer ?
#
loop_
_entity_poly.entity_id
_entity_poly.type
_entity_poly.pdbx_seq_one_letter_code
_entity_poly.pdbx_strand_id
1 'polypeptide(L)'
;MELLASVAAGDELSLDLLEHLEISGIPHNKIEAWLQKDPDHVIALVNEWVGIRKKKHPEQHISAPSIVEESPSLSPAEGDPPPPAEDDEPDNLDPLPPESNGNNSVEQPSVGGHAPDRGGLHLPGDRYLGPFNPLENGPPRDVVDAYARIHDYRYDQLQKLGYNPYLVFNIGDQELIDNLKSQPGVRASLARQVFEIKRDITPHLHLQNPLPEVPSWAAGQAAVRAMAAATEESGAGGGALPGPAVWSQGATFGEETVTCFMTRRCYLPFNEDPVYKPITIQGKHMLRVHDGNLWNSERNLELDHPVLGYQTPWHYPDLNSLNLYFSPLEFQHLLEQYSEIAPKSWEVIVSDIVVKDVATQNQTTHVTDSPTGGLAIFADSSYRFPYVLGTGQNTLPSDIPTEVYLLPQYAYLTTGSIQNRHSGRATDQVTVPNEETDFYVLEHSTFGIYKTGDFFTHSYTFPTLTPKHLTGSSQHFFLMENPLYGCRYDILEEAGTRARWRHINKDEYGIKPQNFLPGPMTGTHLATQGENAGKTELQRVLTGTAVGRTPATRWSFRPGPVSQPYAHAPADDPTKDVPDINVDAIAHGYHEPIGQDSDGVLLQQGRLPNDREQAKQLSGIDTQYYPVTSLGQSFANTRGSGSGRPLLPGSVWNERSLHYETQIWAKIPICDRSFMADSPMLGGWGCVSPPPMLFFKMIPTPAPLGTNVQHDAESKEGGALHQYAVFNLTVKMVWHVKKRGPGSRWNPQPAVYPPTGRGTHPYLLYNNLHLEGADSSVYGHKGYERSDQLWTAKARVHHL
;
A
#
# COMPACT_ATOMS: atom_id res chain seq x y z
N MET A 1 -17.39 37.92 -38.64
CA MET A 1 -18.14 38.84 -39.52
C MET A 1 -18.46 40.13 -38.77
N GLU A 2 -19.04 40.09 -37.57
CA GLU A 2 -19.16 41.29 -36.72
C GLU A 2 -17.79 41.90 -36.33
N LEU A 3 -16.77 41.08 -36.03
CA LEU A 3 -15.40 41.54 -35.78
C LEU A 3 -14.70 42.19 -37.00
N LEU A 4 -15.17 41.94 -38.22
CA LEU A 4 -14.63 42.55 -39.45
C LEU A 4 -15.33 43.88 -39.78
N ALA A 5 -16.51 44.12 -39.21
CA ALA A 5 -17.26 45.36 -39.39
C ALA A 5 -16.74 46.49 -38.50
N SER A 6 -16.14 46.19 -37.35
CA SER A 6 -15.53 47.22 -36.47
C SER A 6 -14.22 47.77 -37.01
N VAL A 7 -13.38 46.93 -37.63
CA VAL A 7 -12.10 47.34 -38.23
C VAL A 7 -12.27 48.23 -39.46
N ALA A 8 -13.39 48.10 -40.19
CA ALA A 8 -13.70 48.95 -41.34
C ALA A 8 -14.22 50.36 -40.95
N ALA A 9 -14.58 50.58 -39.67
CA ALA A 9 -15.14 51.83 -39.18
C ALA A 9 -14.09 52.80 -38.58
N GLY A 10 -12.83 52.37 -38.48
CA GLY A 10 -11.72 53.22 -38.02
C GLY A 10 -11.58 53.37 -36.50
N ASP A 11 -12.23 52.51 -35.72
CA ASP A 11 -12.05 52.46 -34.27
C ASP A 11 -10.86 51.54 -33.88
N GLU A 12 -10.26 51.81 -32.70
CA GLU A 12 -9.12 51.09 -32.15
C GLU A 12 -9.31 49.56 -32.16
N LEU A 13 -8.24 48.84 -32.51
CA LEU A 13 -8.21 47.38 -32.58
C LEU A 13 -8.69 46.75 -31.25
N SER A 14 -9.78 45.97 -31.32
CA SER A 14 -10.32 45.27 -30.15
C SER A 14 -9.30 44.28 -29.57
N LEU A 15 -9.13 44.28 -28.24
CA LEU A 15 -8.25 43.38 -27.48
C LEU A 15 -8.33 41.90 -27.90
N ASP A 16 -9.53 41.43 -28.26
CA ASP A 16 -9.76 40.04 -28.69
C ASP A 16 -9.02 39.65 -29.99
N LEU A 17 -8.83 40.60 -30.93
CA LEU A 17 -8.10 40.34 -32.18
C LEU A 17 -6.58 40.31 -31.94
N LEU A 18 -6.12 41.09 -30.96
CA LEU A 18 -4.72 41.16 -30.54
C LEU A 18 -4.31 39.89 -29.77
N GLU A 19 -5.16 39.42 -28.85
CA GLU A 19 -4.97 38.13 -28.18
C GLU A 19 -4.94 36.97 -29.18
N HIS A 20 -5.81 36.97 -30.20
CA HIS A 20 -5.84 35.90 -31.19
C HIS A 20 -4.60 35.85 -32.11
N LEU A 21 -3.97 37.00 -32.38
CA LEU A 21 -2.76 37.10 -33.18
C LEU A 21 -1.50 36.78 -32.36
N GLU A 22 -1.46 37.08 -31.06
CA GLU A 22 -0.37 36.67 -30.16
C GLU A 22 -0.31 35.15 -29.96
N ILE A 23 -1.45 34.48 -29.92
CA ILE A 23 -1.55 33.00 -29.84
C ILE A 23 -0.88 32.32 -31.06
N SER A 24 -0.69 33.04 -32.17
CA SER A 24 -0.03 32.53 -33.38
C SER A 24 1.49 32.77 -33.45
N GLY A 25 2.09 33.38 -32.42
CA GLY A 25 3.55 33.51 -32.27
C GLY A 25 4.19 34.72 -32.96
N ILE A 26 3.41 35.72 -33.39
CA ILE A 26 3.93 36.97 -33.98
C ILE A 26 3.82 38.08 -32.91
N PRO A 27 4.93 38.75 -32.54
CA PRO A 27 4.92 39.76 -31.48
C PRO A 27 4.20 41.05 -31.91
N HIS A 28 3.41 41.62 -30.99
CA HIS A 28 2.53 42.78 -31.16
C HIS A 28 3.19 43.98 -31.88
N ASN A 29 4.43 44.31 -31.52
CA ASN A 29 5.20 45.42 -32.08
C ASN A 29 5.54 45.28 -33.58
N LYS A 30 5.59 44.06 -34.14
CA LYS A 30 5.80 43.84 -35.58
C LYS A 30 4.52 44.04 -36.38
N ILE A 31 3.37 43.75 -35.79
CA ILE A 31 2.05 43.90 -36.42
C ILE A 31 1.71 45.39 -36.55
N GLU A 32 1.96 46.18 -35.51
CA GLU A 32 1.82 47.64 -35.57
C GLU A 32 2.76 48.28 -36.61
N ALA A 33 4.01 47.79 -36.71
CA ALA A 33 4.97 48.27 -37.71
C ALA A 33 4.61 47.88 -39.16
N TRP A 34 3.86 46.80 -39.38
CA TRP A 34 3.36 46.39 -40.70
C TRP A 34 2.09 47.12 -41.10
N LEU A 35 1.17 47.34 -40.14
CA LEU A 35 -0.03 48.15 -40.32
C LEU A 35 0.28 49.62 -40.65
N GLN A 36 1.37 50.17 -40.10
CA GLN A 36 1.83 51.53 -40.43
C GLN A 36 2.48 51.66 -41.81
N LYS A 37 2.87 50.54 -42.45
CA LYS A 37 3.72 50.55 -43.66
C LYS A 37 3.00 50.12 -44.93
N ASP A 38 2.11 49.12 -44.85
CA ASP A 38 1.28 48.69 -45.98
C ASP A 38 0.04 47.90 -45.49
N PRO A 39 -1.09 48.59 -45.23
CA PRO A 39 -2.31 47.97 -44.69
C PRO A 39 -2.92 46.92 -45.62
N ASP A 40 -2.83 47.12 -46.92
CA ASP A 40 -3.44 46.25 -47.94
C ASP A 40 -2.71 44.91 -48.04
N HIS A 41 -1.40 44.90 -47.81
CA HIS A 41 -0.60 43.67 -47.76
C HIS A 41 -0.96 42.79 -46.55
N VAL A 42 -1.24 43.39 -45.39
CA VAL A 42 -1.64 42.66 -44.18
C VAL A 42 -3.04 42.05 -44.34
N ILE A 43 -3.96 42.77 -44.96
CA ILE A 43 -5.32 42.28 -45.27
C ILE A 43 -5.27 41.13 -46.29
N ALA A 44 -4.38 41.19 -47.28
CA ALA A 44 -4.19 40.11 -48.25
C ALA A 44 -3.65 38.83 -47.59
N LEU A 45 -2.68 38.96 -46.67
CA LEU A 45 -2.08 37.84 -45.94
C LEU A 45 -3.08 37.14 -45.00
N VAL A 46 -3.92 37.92 -44.33
CA VAL A 46 -4.99 37.40 -43.47
C VAL A 46 -6.05 36.67 -44.30
N ASN A 47 -6.42 37.19 -45.47
CA ASN A 47 -7.37 36.55 -46.37
C ASN A 47 -6.81 35.25 -46.99
N GLU A 48 -5.51 35.19 -47.30
CA GLU A 48 -4.84 33.97 -47.75
C GLU A 48 -4.82 32.90 -46.65
N TRP A 49 -4.55 33.31 -45.40
CA TRP A 49 -4.55 32.42 -44.23
C TRP A 49 -5.94 31.89 -43.88
N VAL A 50 -6.98 32.73 -43.98
CA VAL A 50 -8.39 32.33 -43.85
C VAL A 50 -8.81 31.38 -44.98
N GLY A 51 -8.31 31.59 -46.20
CA GLY A 51 -8.51 30.69 -47.34
C GLY A 51 -7.86 29.30 -47.14
N ILE A 52 -6.67 29.25 -46.56
CA ILE A 52 -5.97 28.00 -46.20
C ILE A 52 -6.75 27.26 -45.09
N ARG A 53 -7.28 27.97 -44.11
CA ARG A 53 -8.08 27.40 -43.00
C ARG A 53 -9.43 26.86 -43.48
N LYS A 54 -10.12 27.57 -44.40
CA LYS A 54 -11.34 27.09 -45.07
C LYS A 54 -11.12 25.86 -45.95
N LYS A 55 -9.93 25.73 -46.58
CA LYS A 55 -9.54 24.50 -47.31
C LYS A 55 -9.27 23.31 -46.41
N LYS A 56 -8.75 23.54 -45.19
CA LYS A 56 -8.43 22.48 -44.21
C LYS A 56 -9.65 22.00 -43.42
N HIS A 57 -10.68 22.82 -43.27
CA HIS A 57 -11.92 22.49 -42.54
C HIS A 57 -13.15 23.09 -43.23
N PRO A 58 -13.87 22.33 -44.09
CA PRO A 58 -15.13 22.79 -44.66
C PRO A 58 -16.25 22.79 -43.58
N GLU A 59 -16.75 24.00 -43.33
CA GLU A 59 -17.88 24.50 -42.53
C GLU A 59 -18.75 23.50 -41.73
N GLN A 60 -18.76 23.66 -40.40
CA GLN A 60 -19.90 23.32 -39.53
C GLN A 60 -20.60 24.63 -39.11
N HIS A 61 -21.89 24.74 -39.38
CA HIS A 61 -22.74 25.88 -39.02
C HIS A 61 -22.98 25.97 -37.51
N ILE A 62 -22.77 27.16 -36.92
CA ILE A 62 -23.23 27.52 -35.58
C ILE A 62 -24.12 28.76 -35.70
N SER A 63 -25.36 28.67 -35.20
CA SER A 63 -26.30 29.78 -35.05
C SER A 63 -26.02 30.54 -33.75
N ALA A 64 -26.11 31.87 -33.81
CA ALA A 64 -25.80 32.81 -32.72
C ALA A 64 -26.84 32.80 -31.57
N PRO A 65 -26.44 33.15 -30.33
CA PRO A 65 -27.35 33.34 -29.21
C PRO A 65 -27.95 34.76 -29.21
N SER A 66 -29.25 34.85 -28.87
CA SER A 66 -30.00 36.10 -28.75
C SER A 66 -29.81 36.77 -27.38
N ILE A 67 -29.59 38.08 -27.42
CA ILE A 67 -29.46 39.04 -26.30
C ILE A 67 -30.83 39.26 -25.64
N VAL A 68 -30.87 39.33 -24.30
CA VAL A 68 -32.02 39.83 -23.53
C VAL A 68 -31.51 40.98 -22.64
N GLU A 69 -32.07 42.17 -22.85
CA GLU A 69 -31.86 43.37 -22.03
C GLU A 69 -32.69 43.31 -20.73
N GLU A 70 -32.10 43.78 -19.63
CA GLU A 70 -32.75 44.01 -18.34
C GLU A 70 -33.11 45.50 -18.14
N SER A 71 -34.24 45.77 -17.44
CA SER A 71 -34.47 46.80 -16.39
C SER A 71 -35.95 47.32 -16.36
N PRO A 72 -36.48 47.94 -15.27
CA PRO A 72 -36.33 47.67 -13.83
C PRO A 72 -37.64 47.81 -12.96
N SER A 73 -37.55 47.35 -11.71
CA SER A 73 -38.23 47.80 -10.46
C SER A 73 -39.73 47.59 -10.19
N LEU A 74 -40.06 46.88 -9.09
CA LEU A 74 -40.85 47.35 -7.93
C LEU A 74 -41.11 46.18 -6.93
N SER A 75 -40.73 46.36 -5.67
CA SER A 75 -41.21 45.61 -4.48
C SER A 75 -42.24 46.48 -3.74
N PRO A 76 -42.96 46.06 -2.66
CA PRO A 76 -42.99 44.77 -1.92
C PRO A 76 -44.42 44.24 -1.60
N ALA A 77 -44.55 43.01 -1.07
CA ALA A 77 -45.60 42.65 -0.08
C ALA A 77 -45.36 41.25 0.52
N GLU A 78 -45.58 41.15 1.82
CA GLU A 78 -45.51 39.98 2.71
C GLU A 78 -46.53 38.88 2.37
N GLY A 79 -46.21 37.63 2.73
CA GLY A 79 -47.15 36.51 2.74
C GLY A 79 -46.48 35.22 3.24
N ASP A 80 -46.94 34.73 4.39
CA ASP A 80 -46.41 33.61 5.20
C ASP A 80 -46.26 32.25 4.48
N PRO A 81 -45.39 31.35 4.99
CA PRO A 81 -45.31 29.96 4.53
C PRO A 81 -46.37 29.05 5.18
N PRO A 82 -46.88 28.01 4.47
CA PRO A 82 -47.82 27.05 5.04
C PRO A 82 -47.15 25.98 5.93
N PRO A 83 -47.90 25.34 6.86
CA PRO A 83 -47.36 24.63 8.03
C PRO A 83 -47.03 23.14 7.77
N PRO A 84 -46.30 22.48 8.70
CA PRO A 84 -46.06 21.04 8.67
C PRO A 84 -47.28 20.26 9.16
N ALA A 85 -47.50 19.06 8.61
CA ALA A 85 -48.57 18.16 9.03
C ALA A 85 -48.11 17.29 10.23
N GLU A 86 -48.91 17.30 11.29
CA GLU A 86 -48.84 16.41 12.46
C GLU A 86 -49.94 15.34 12.40
N ASP A 87 -49.56 14.15 12.86
CA ASP A 87 -50.26 13.18 13.72
C ASP A 87 -51.63 12.60 13.36
N ASP A 88 -51.65 11.26 13.29
CA ASP A 88 -52.78 10.42 13.70
C ASP A 88 -52.23 9.20 14.48
N GLU A 89 -52.54 9.14 15.77
CA GLU A 89 -52.47 7.95 16.64
C GLU A 89 -53.86 7.31 16.80
N PRO A 90 -53.96 6.02 17.19
CA PRO A 90 -54.42 5.78 18.56
C PRO A 90 -53.84 4.53 19.28
N ASP A 91 -53.35 4.74 20.51
CA ASP A 91 -53.66 4.05 21.78
C ASP A 91 -54.08 2.56 21.82
N ASN A 92 -53.28 1.74 22.53
CA ASN A 92 -53.72 0.97 23.73
C ASN A 92 -52.57 0.17 24.44
N LEU A 93 -52.08 0.77 25.54
CA LEU A 93 -51.75 0.27 26.90
C LEU A 93 -51.49 -1.24 27.24
N ASP A 94 -50.23 -1.49 27.67
CA ASP A 94 -49.72 -2.14 28.93
C ASP A 94 -50.00 -3.63 29.33
N PRO A 95 -49.22 -4.27 30.26
CA PRO A 95 -48.02 -3.82 31.03
C PRO A 95 -46.81 -4.82 31.14
N LEU A 96 -45.67 -4.31 31.61
CA LEU A 96 -44.49 -5.03 32.17
C LEU A 96 -44.75 -5.61 33.58
N PRO A 97 -43.93 -6.58 34.07
CA PRO A 97 -42.99 -6.29 35.19
C PRO A 97 -41.74 -7.23 35.26
N PRO A 98 -40.87 -7.19 36.30
CA PRO A 98 -40.10 -6.06 36.86
C PRO A 98 -38.57 -6.35 36.99
N GLU A 99 -37.83 -5.32 37.37
CA GLU A 99 -36.37 -5.24 37.61
C GLU A 99 -35.86 -6.05 38.83
N SER A 100 -34.56 -6.38 38.82
CA SER A 100 -33.76 -6.59 40.04
C SER A 100 -32.36 -5.96 39.93
N ASN A 101 -32.07 -5.07 40.87
CA ASN A 101 -30.81 -4.37 41.13
C ASN A 101 -29.59 -5.31 41.30
N GLY A 102 -28.42 -4.81 40.90
CA GLY A 102 -27.12 -5.37 41.29
C GLY A 102 -25.94 -4.58 40.76
N ASN A 103 -25.42 -3.66 41.58
CA ASN A 103 -24.13 -2.98 41.42
C ASN A 103 -23.02 -3.95 41.00
N ASN A 104 -22.17 -3.57 40.04
CA ASN A 104 -20.81 -4.06 39.92
C ASN A 104 -19.90 -2.98 39.33
N SER A 105 -19.28 -2.23 40.24
CA SER A 105 -18.02 -1.53 40.02
C SER A 105 -16.93 -2.55 39.67
N VAL A 106 -16.33 -2.43 38.48
CA VAL A 106 -15.13 -3.20 38.12
C VAL A 106 -13.91 -2.45 38.64
N GLU A 107 -13.42 -2.90 39.79
CA GLU A 107 -12.10 -2.57 40.32
C GLU A 107 -10.99 -3.08 39.39
N GLN A 108 -9.95 -2.26 39.24
CA GLN A 108 -8.68 -2.60 38.62
C GLN A 108 -7.97 -3.70 39.44
N PRO A 109 -7.33 -4.72 38.84
CA PRO A 109 -6.47 -5.60 39.60
C PRO A 109 -5.10 -4.94 39.80
N SER A 110 -4.85 -4.59 41.05
CA SER A 110 -3.58 -4.14 41.61
C SER A 110 -2.47 -5.18 41.45
N VAL A 111 -1.29 -4.69 41.06
CA VAL A 111 0.00 -5.39 41.17
C VAL A 111 0.27 -5.76 42.63
N GLY A 112 0.40 -7.06 42.92
CA GLY A 112 0.78 -7.56 44.24
C GLY A 112 1.63 -8.81 44.10
N GLY A 113 2.94 -8.69 44.37
CA GLY A 113 3.83 -9.85 44.49
C GLY A 113 3.53 -10.63 45.76
N HIS A 114 3.47 -11.96 45.66
CA HIS A 114 3.52 -12.90 46.79
C HIS A 114 4.40 -14.11 46.44
N ALA A 115 5.22 -14.52 47.40
CA ALA A 115 6.04 -15.74 47.37
C ALA A 115 5.15 -17.01 47.46
N PRO A 116 5.67 -18.22 47.16
CA PRO A 116 4.86 -19.34 46.70
C PRO A 116 4.16 -20.06 47.85
N ASP A 117 2.85 -20.23 47.74
CA ASP A 117 2.08 -21.09 48.63
C ASP A 117 2.14 -22.55 48.16
N ARG A 118 2.27 -23.47 49.12
CA ARG A 118 2.45 -24.91 48.93
C ARG A 118 1.15 -25.58 48.46
N GLY A 119 1.21 -26.47 47.47
CA GLY A 119 0.16 -27.48 47.28
C GLY A 119 0.14 -28.19 45.93
N GLY A 120 0.94 -29.26 45.78
CA GLY A 120 0.84 -30.22 44.68
C GLY A 120 1.79 -31.41 44.89
N LEU A 121 1.33 -32.64 44.66
CA LEU A 121 2.15 -33.85 44.76
C LEU A 121 2.86 -34.06 43.41
N HIS A 122 4.05 -33.48 43.26
CA HIS A 122 4.87 -33.64 42.06
C HIS A 122 5.99 -34.65 42.29
N LEU A 123 6.42 -35.32 41.21
CA LEU A 123 7.64 -36.12 41.23
C LEU A 123 8.86 -35.22 41.51
N PRO A 124 9.90 -35.73 42.20
CA PRO A 124 11.10 -34.94 42.48
C PRO A 124 11.72 -34.39 41.20
N GLY A 125 11.79 -33.06 41.10
CA GLY A 125 12.31 -32.38 39.92
C GLY A 125 11.25 -31.85 38.96
N ASP A 126 9.96 -32.14 39.13
CA ASP A 126 8.88 -31.67 38.26
C ASP A 126 8.04 -30.56 38.93
N ARG A 127 7.18 -29.86 38.19
CA ARG A 127 6.24 -28.85 38.72
C ARG A 127 4.78 -29.18 38.43
N TYR A 128 4.53 -29.93 37.37
CA TYR A 128 3.21 -30.31 36.87
C TYR A 128 3.03 -31.82 36.76
N LEU A 129 4.12 -32.60 36.83
CA LEU A 129 4.02 -34.06 36.77
C LEU A 129 3.64 -34.67 38.14
N GLY A 130 2.34 -34.89 38.34
CA GLY A 130 1.74 -35.54 39.51
C GLY A 130 0.38 -34.93 39.87
N PRO A 131 -0.39 -35.49 40.80
CA PRO A 131 -1.75 -35.02 41.06
C PRO A 131 -1.80 -33.73 41.91
N PHE A 132 -2.88 -32.95 41.70
CA PHE A 132 -3.27 -31.77 42.50
C PHE A 132 -2.32 -30.57 42.40
N ASN A 133 -1.73 -30.31 41.23
CA ASN A 133 -0.90 -29.11 41.05
C ASN A 133 -1.74 -27.85 40.79
N PRO A 134 -1.25 -26.66 41.19
CA PRO A 134 -1.84 -25.40 40.74
C PRO A 134 -1.67 -25.24 39.22
N LEU A 135 -2.66 -24.65 38.55
CA LEU A 135 -2.62 -24.42 37.10
C LEU A 135 -1.44 -23.52 36.67
N GLU A 136 -0.99 -22.64 37.57
CA GLU A 136 0.12 -21.71 37.34
C GLU A 136 1.25 -21.93 38.36
N ASN A 137 1.96 -23.05 38.23
CA ASN A 137 3.08 -23.41 39.11
C ASN A 137 4.47 -22.91 38.59
N GLY A 138 4.48 -21.86 37.77
CA GLY A 138 5.66 -21.29 37.11
C GLY A 138 6.14 -22.07 35.87
N PRO A 139 7.31 -21.75 35.28
CA PRO A 139 7.75 -22.40 34.03
C PRO A 139 7.90 -23.92 34.17
N PRO A 140 7.35 -24.74 33.25
CA PRO A 140 7.64 -26.16 33.20
C PRO A 140 9.15 -26.37 33.03
N ARG A 141 9.69 -27.37 33.73
CA ARG A 141 11.13 -27.59 33.80
C ARG A 141 11.69 -28.27 32.56
N ASP A 142 10.90 -29.12 31.91
CA ASP A 142 11.24 -29.81 30.67
C ASP A 142 9.97 -30.07 29.82
N VAL A 143 10.14 -30.80 28.70
CA VAL A 143 9.04 -31.12 27.78
C VAL A 143 7.98 -32.04 28.40
N VAL A 144 8.37 -32.94 29.30
CA VAL A 144 7.43 -33.86 29.99
C VAL A 144 6.58 -33.07 30.98
N ASP A 145 7.21 -32.16 31.72
CA ASP A 145 6.55 -31.23 32.64
C ASP A 145 5.63 -30.24 31.89
N ALA A 146 5.99 -29.85 30.66
CA ALA A 146 5.14 -29.01 29.81
C ALA A 146 3.88 -29.74 29.32
N TYR A 147 3.98 -31.02 28.95
CA TYR A 147 2.82 -31.83 28.60
C TYR A 147 1.90 -32.09 29.79
N ALA A 148 2.48 -32.29 30.98
CA ALA A 148 1.70 -32.42 32.21
C ALA A 148 0.93 -31.13 32.55
N ARG A 149 1.51 -29.95 32.32
CA ARG A 149 0.79 -28.68 32.44
C ARG A 149 -0.41 -28.60 31.50
N ILE A 150 -0.25 -29.00 30.23
CA ILE A 150 -1.37 -28.99 29.26
C ILE A 150 -2.51 -29.88 29.79
N HIS A 151 -2.18 -31.06 30.29
CA HIS A 151 -3.12 -31.99 30.91
C HIS A 151 -3.88 -31.37 32.10
N ASP A 152 -3.19 -30.66 33.00
CA ASP A 152 -3.81 -29.96 34.14
C ASP A 152 -4.84 -28.90 33.68
N TYR A 153 -4.53 -28.12 32.63
CA TYR A 153 -5.49 -27.16 32.04
C TYR A 153 -6.70 -27.85 31.39
N ARG A 154 -6.50 -28.99 30.72
CA ARG A 154 -7.62 -29.77 30.15
C ARG A 154 -8.54 -30.28 31.25
N TYR A 155 -7.99 -30.71 32.38
CA TYR A 155 -8.76 -31.17 33.53
C TYR A 155 -9.60 -30.05 34.14
N ASP A 156 -9.02 -28.85 34.32
CA ASP A 156 -9.76 -27.67 34.78
C ASP A 156 -10.90 -27.27 33.82
N GLN A 157 -10.64 -27.28 32.50
CA GLN A 157 -11.68 -27.02 31.50
C GLN A 157 -12.84 -28.03 31.57
N LEU A 158 -12.54 -29.32 31.75
CA LEU A 158 -13.54 -30.38 31.88
C LEU A 158 -14.36 -30.23 33.17
N GLN A 159 -13.72 -29.85 34.28
CA GLN A 159 -14.38 -29.56 35.55
C GLN A 159 -15.33 -28.36 35.45
N LYS A 160 -14.90 -27.30 34.75
CA LYS A 160 -15.74 -26.12 34.47
C LYS A 160 -16.96 -26.45 33.61
N LEU A 161 -16.88 -27.49 32.78
CA LEU A 161 -18.02 -28.02 32.01
C LEU A 161 -18.90 -29.00 32.80
N GLY A 162 -18.62 -29.23 34.07
CA GLY A 162 -19.40 -30.10 34.95
C GLY A 162 -19.03 -31.59 34.90
N TYR A 163 -17.97 -31.96 34.17
CA TYR A 163 -17.47 -33.34 34.14
C TYR A 163 -16.43 -33.57 35.24
N ASN A 164 -16.42 -34.75 35.86
CA ASN A 164 -15.34 -35.16 36.74
C ASN A 164 -14.27 -35.92 35.95
N PRO A 165 -13.16 -35.28 35.53
CA PRO A 165 -12.18 -35.89 34.63
C PRO A 165 -11.42 -37.05 35.27
N TYR A 166 -11.48 -37.24 36.59
CA TYR A 166 -10.79 -38.34 37.27
C TYR A 166 -11.54 -39.69 37.14
N LEU A 167 -12.85 -39.67 36.86
CA LEU A 167 -13.68 -40.88 36.80
C LEU A 167 -13.88 -41.42 35.37
N VAL A 168 -13.51 -40.64 34.36
CA VAL A 168 -13.71 -40.95 32.94
C VAL A 168 -12.43 -40.70 32.15
N PHE A 169 -12.20 -41.51 31.11
CA PHE A 169 -11.14 -41.27 30.16
C PHE A 169 -11.55 -40.16 29.19
N ASN A 170 -10.71 -39.15 29.01
CA ASN A 170 -11.06 -37.93 28.28
C ASN A 170 -9.99 -37.48 27.28
N ILE A 171 -10.28 -36.42 26.54
CA ILE A 171 -9.38 -35.87 25.50
C ILE A 171 -8.02 -35.43 26.05
N GLY A 172 -7.97 -34.90 27.29
CA GLY A 172 -6.71 -34.52 27.94
C GLY A 172 -5.82 -35.73 28.23
N ASP A 173 -6.42 -36.84 28.65
CA ASP A 173 -5.68 -38.10 28.88
C ASP A 173 -5.07 -38.65 27.57
N GLN A 174 -5.84 -38.61 26.47
CA GLN A 174 -5.37 -39.06 25.16
C GLN A 174 -4.25 -38.15 24.62
N GLU A 175 -4.41 -36.83 24.75
CA GLU A 175 -3.41 -35.83 24.36
C GLU A 175 -2.09 -36.01 25.14
N LEU A 176 -2.16 -36.29 26.44
CA LEU A 176 -0.98 -36.59 27.26
C LEU A 176 -0.29 -37.90 26.82
N ILE A 177 -1.05 -38.97 26.60
CA ILE A 177 -0.49 -40.26 26.13
C ILE A 177 0.23 -40.06 24.79
N ASP A 178 -0.40 -39.38 23.83
CA ASP A 178 0.15 -39.19 22.49
C ASP A 178 1.41 -38.32 22.51
N ASN A 179 1.42 -37.26 23.31
CA ASN A 179 2.59 -36.40 23.50
C ASN A 179 3.77 -37.11 24.18
N LEU A 180 3.50 -38.04 25.11
CA LEU A 180 4.53 -38.79 25.81
C LEU A 180 5.08 -40.00 25.02
N LYS A 181 4.42 -40.44 23.94
CA LYS A 181 4.88 -41.58 23.13
C LYS A 181 6.29 -41.41 22.56
N SER A 182 6.66 -40.19 22.19
CA SER A 182 7.95 -39.86 21.58
C SER A 182 9.05 -39.53 22.60
N GLN A 183 8.75 -39.47 23.90
CA GLN A 183 9.68 -39.02 24.94
C GLN A 183 10.37 -40.19 25.66
N PRO A 184 11.70 -40.30 25.64
CA PRO A 184 12.44 -41.31 26.40
C PRO A 184 12.53 -40.95 27.88
N GLY A 185 12.34 -41.92 28.78
CA GLY A 185 12.61 -41.75 30.22
C GLY A 185 11.63 -42.45 31.16
N VAL A 186 12.08 -42.72 32.39
CA VAL A 186 11.28 -43.40 33.42
C VAL A 186 10.03 -42.59 33.81
N ARG A 187 10.16 -41.25 33.87
CA ARG A 187 9.07 -40.32 34.19
C ARG A 187 7.95 -40.33 33.14
N ALA A 188 8.30 -40.20 31.86
CA ALA A 188 7.35 -40.26 30.75
C ALA A 188 6.67 -41.64 30.64
N SER A 189 7.43 -42.73 30.82
CA SER A 189 6.90 -44.09 30.81
C SER A 189 5.91 -44.36 31.96
N LEU A 190 6.22 -43.87 33.17
CA LEU A 190 5.34 -44.01 34.33
C LEU A 190 4.02 -43.26 34.13
N ALA A 191 4.09 -41.99 33.70
CA ALA A 191 2.89 -41.18 33.44
C ALA A 191 2.01 -41.81 32.34
N ARG A 192 2.63 -42.27 31.25
CA ARG A 192 1.92 -42.95 30.16
C ARG A 192 1.20 -44.22 30.64
N GLN A 193 1.87 -45.08 31.40
CA GLN A 193 1.27 -46.32 31.91
C GLN A 193 0.03 -46.08 32.78
N VAL A 194 0.05 -45.04 33.62
CA VAL A 194 -1.11 -44.68 34.46
C VAL A 194 -2.33 -44.33 33.62
N PHE A 195 -2.16 -43.52 32.57
CA PHE A 195 -3.29 -43.11 31.72
C PHE A 195 -3.69 -44.17 30.68
N GLU A 196 -2.77 -45.05 30.25
CA GLU A 196 -3.10 -46.24 29.46
C GLU A 196 -3.96 -47.22 30.26
N ILE A 197 -3.65 -47.45 31.54
CA ILE A 197 -4.50 -48.25 32.44
C ILE A 197 -5.87 -47.57 32.60
N LYS A 198 -5.89 -46.24 32.82
CA LYS A 198 -7.13 -45.48 32.95
C LYS A 198 -8.03 -45.61 31.71
N ARG A 199 -7.45 -45.55 30.52
CA ARG A 199 -8.14 -45.77 29.23
C ARG A 199 -8.85 -47.11 29.20
N ASP A 200 -8.23 -48.15 29.74
CA ASP A 200 -8.73 -49.52 29.62
C ASP A 200 -9.76 -49.88 30.70
N ILE A 201 -9.86 -49.11 31.80
CA ILE A 201 -10.74 -49.42 32.95
C ILE A 201 -11.87 -48.41 33.20
N THR A 202 -11.89 -47.25 32.52
CA THR A 202 -12.90 -46.20 32.76
C THR A 202 -13.75 -45.91 31.51
N PRO A 203 -15.02 -45.45 31.66
CA PRO A 203 -15.83 -45.02 30.54
C PRO A 203 -15.22 -43.83 29.79
N HIS A 204 -15.40 -43.76 28.46
CA HIS A 204 -14.88 -42.69 27.62
C HIS A 204 -15.84 -41.50 27.54
N LEU A 205 -15.31 -40.29 27.76
CA LEU A 205 -16.05 -39.04 27.63
C LEU A 205 -15.96 -38.52 26.19
N HIS A 206 -17.12 -38.38 25.54
CA HIS A 206 -17.25 -37.78 24.21
C HIS A 206 -17.84 -36.37 24.31
N LEU A 207 -17.03 -35.34 24.00
CA LEU A 207 -17.48 -33.95 23.96
C LEU A 207 -18.10 -33.62 22.60
N GLN A 208 -19.21 -32.87 22.59
CA GLN A 208 -19.87 -32.41 21.36
C GLN A 208 -19.18 -31.18 20.74
N ASN A 209 -18.49 -30.38 21.56
CA ASN A 209 -17.77 -29.16 21.13
C ASN A 209 -16.28 -29.26 21.50
N PRO A 210 -15.37 -28.68 20.70
CA PRO A 210 -13.94 -28.67 21.02
C PRO A 210 -13.66 -27.85 22.29
N LEU A 211 -12.69 -28.29 23.09
CA LEU A 211 -12.26 -27.54 24.28
C LEU A 211 -11.50 -26.26 23.86
N PRO A 212 -11.61 -25.17 24.64
CA PRO A 212 -10.84 -23.94 24.41
C PRO A 212 -9.34 -24.22 24.32
N GLU A 213 -8.60 -23.42 23.54
CA GLU A 213 -7.15 -23.57 23.43
C GLU A 213 -6.48 -23.36 24.79
N VAL A 214 -5.53 -24.24 25.14
CA VAL A 214 -4.79 -24.12 26.40
C VAL A 214 -3.79 -22.96 26.25
N PRO A 215 -3.70 -22.02 27.23
CA PRO A 215 -2.74 -20.93 27.18
C PRO A 215 -1.32 -21.47 26.97
N SER A 216 -0.71 -21.12 25.83
CA SER A 216 0.63 -21.57 25.48
C SER A 216 1.63 -21.02 26.50
N TRP A 217 2.42 -21.91 27.12
CA TRP A 217 3.58 -21.47 27.88
C TRP A 217 4.71 -21.25 26.89
N ALA A 218 4.85 -20.02 26.38
CA ALA A 218 5.94 -19.56 25.51
C ALA A 218 6.63 -20.71 24.72
N ALA A 219 5.88 -21.38 23.84
CA ALA A 219 6.38 -22.51 23.05
C ALA A 219 7.49 -22.10 22.05
N GLY A 220 7.80 -20.81 21.94
CA GLY A 220 8.99 -20.29 21.28
C GLY A 220 10.30 -20.47 22.06
N GLN A 221 10.28 -20.78 23.36
CA GLN A 221 11.51 -20.97 24.16
C GLN A 221 12.02 -22.42 24.19
N ALA A 222 11.17 -23.41 23.87
CA ALA A 222 11.58 -24.81 23.80
C ALA A 222 12.39 -25.12 22.52
N ALA A 223 12.05 -24.49 21.39
CA ALA A 223 12.87 -24.54 20.17
C ALA A 223 14.23 -23.86 20.36
N VAL A 224 14.26 -22.76 21.12
CA VAL A 224 15.49 -22.04 21.52
C VAL A 224 16.36 -22.89 22.46
N ARG A 225 15.77 -23.63 23.41
CA ARG A 225 16.52 -24.57 24.27
C ARG A 225 16.95 -25.84 23.54
N ALA A 226 16.17 -26.34 22.58
CA ALA A 226 16.55 -27.49 21.75
C ALA A 226 17.73 -27.14 20.82
N MET A 227 17.83 -25.90 20.33
CA MET A 227 19.02 -25.41 19.63
C MET A 227 20.22 -25.18 20.56
N ALA A 228 19.98 -24.80 21.83
CA ALA A 228 21.03 -24.64 22.84
C ALA A 228 21.58 -25.97 23.39
N ALA A 229 20.83 -27.07 23.30
CA ALA A 229 21.27 -28.40 23.75
C ALA A 229 22.11 -29.17 22.70
N ALA A 230 22.12 -28.72 21.44
CA ALA A 230 22.87 -29.36 20.36
C ALA A 230 24.35 -28.93 20.27
N THR A 231 24.83 -28.07 21.18
CA THR A 231 26.18 -27.46 21.15
C THR A 231 27.11 -27.91 22.30
N GLU A 232 26.75 -28.94 23.07
CA GLU A 232 27.63 -29.54 24.09
C GLU A 232 28.70 -30.45 23.45
N GLU A 233 29.66 -29.90 22.69
CA GLU A 233 30.99 -30.50 22.48
C GLU A 233 31.98 -29.53 21.79
N SER A 234 32.33 -28.41 22.44
CA SER A 234 33.67 -27.81 22.31
C SER A 234 33.86 -26.69 23.33
N GLY A 235 34.85 -26.82 24.20
CA GLY A 235 35.11 -25.88 25.28
C GLY A 235 35.86 -24.61 24.83
N ALA A 236 35.39 -23.46 25.32
CA ALA A 236 36.18 -22.46 26.03
C ALA A 236 35.27 -21.30 26.51
N GLY A 237 35.04 -21.25 27.83
CA GLY A 237 34.76 -20.07 28.66
C GLY A 237 33.89 -18.91 28.16
N GLY A 238 32.63 -18.88 28.61
CA GLY A 238 31.96 -17.64 29.05
C GLY A 238 30.89 -17.05 28.13
N GLY A 239 29.61 -17.31 28.45
CA GLY A 239 28.44 -16.59 27.93
C GLY A 239 27.80 -17.22 26.70
N ALA A 240 26.75 -18.02 26.92
CA ALA A 240 25.85 -18.66 25.95
C ALA A 240 26.14 -18.38 24.46
N LEU A 241 26.68 -19.38 23.76
CA LEU A 241 26.73 -19.36 22.29
C LEU A 241 25.31 -19.57 21.76
N PRO A 242 24.70 -18.60 21.04
CA PRO A 242 23.50 -18.89 20.26
C PRO A 242 23.82 -20.00 19.26
N GLY A 243 22.85 -20.88 18.97
CA GLY A 243 22.96 -21.79 17.82
C GLY A 243 23.37 -21.01 16.56
N PRO A 244 23.94 -21.68 15.53
CA PRO A 244 24.53 -20.98 14.40
C PRO A 244 23.54 -19.98 13.82
N ALA A 245 23.95 -18.73 13.63
CA ALA A 245 23.15 -17.76 12.91
C ALA A 245 22.97 -18.26 11.47
N VAL A 246 21.82 -18.87 11.17
CA VAL A 246 21.54 -19.45 9.85
C VAL A 246 21.03 -18.36 8.93
N TRP A 247 21.76 -18.11 7.84
CA TRP A 247 21.26 -17.32 6.73
C TRP A 247 20.16 -18.11 6.01
N SER A 248 18.90 -17.65 6.12
CA SER A 248 17.75 -18.34 5.55
C SER A 248 17.17 -17.55 4.39
N GLN A 249 17.16 -18.16 3.20
CA GLN A 249 16.63 -17.50 2.01
C GLN A 249 16.05 -18.50 1.00
N GLY A 250 15.03 -18.06 0.27
CA GLY A 250 14.35 -18.82 -0.79
C GLY A 250 12.93 -19.23 -0.42
N ALA A 251 12.23 -19.81 -1.38
CA ALA A 251 10.84 -20.21 -1.28
C ALA A 251 10.67 -21.72 -1.41
N THR A 252 9.86 -22.30 -0.52
CA THR A 252 9.42 -23.70 -0.58
C THR A 252 7.96 -23.74 -1.02
N PHE A 253 7.71 -24.35 -2.17
CA PHE A 253 6.39 -24.46 -2.79
C PHE A 253 5.68 -25.75 -2.35
N GLY A 254 4.49 -25.61 -1.75
CA GLY A 254 3.59 -26.71 -1.38
C GLY A 254 2.29 -26.69 -2.18
N GLU A 255 1.34 -27.56 -1.86
CA GLU A 255 0.07 -27.62 -2.59
C GLU A 255 -0.88 -26.46 -2.25
N GLU A 256 -1.00 -26.12 -0.97
CA GLU A 256 -1.88 -25.06 -0.46
C GLU A 256 -1.12 -23.85 0.10
N THR A 257 0.19 -23.99 0.32
CA THR A 257 1.02 -22.94 0.92
C THR A 257 2.36 -22.81 0.26
N VAL A 258 2.88 -21.59 0.19
CA VAL A 258 4.28 -21.30 -0.14
C VAL A 258 4.92 -20.63 1.06
N THR A 259 6.08 -21.13 1.50
CA THR A 259 6.84 -20.52 2.60
C THR A 259 8.10 -19.89 2.03
N CYS A 260 8.24 -18.58 2.21
CA CYS A 260 9.38 -17.80 1.76
C CYS A 260 10.23 -17.36 2.95
N PHE A 261 11.54 -17.38 2.79
CA PHE A 261 12.50 -16.77 3.68
C PHE A 261 13.26 -15.68 2.94
N MET A 262 13.47 -14.55 3.60
CA MET A 262 14.44 -13.55 3.18
C MET A 262 15.34 -13.22 4.37
N THR A 263 16.64 -13.05 4.11
CA THR A 263 17.59 -12.51 5.09
C THR A 263 18.30 -11.30 4.50
N ARG A 264 18.53 -10.27 5.30
CA ARG A 264 19.39 -9.13 4.96
C ARG A 264 20.32 -8.82 6.14
N ARG A 265 21.55 -8.39 5.82
CA ARG A 265 22.42 -7.77 6.81
C ARG A 265 21.97 -6.34 7.01
N CYS A 266 21.58 -5.99 8.22
CA CYS A 266 21.10 -4.67 8.56
C CYS A 266 22.19 -3.82 9.22
N TYR A 267 22.11 -2.52 8.97
CA TYR A 267 22.91 -1.50 9.63
C TYR A 267 21.97 -0.49 10.27
N LEU A 268 22.09 -0.34 11.60
CA LEU A 268 21.41 0.69 12.36
C LEU A 268 22.42 1.79 12.73
N PRO A 269 22.27 3.02 12.20
CA PRO A 269 23.15 4.12 12.54
C PRO A 269 22.96 4.58 13.98
N PHE A 270 24.01 5.20 14.54
CA PHE A 270 23.85 6.04 15.72
C PHE A 270 23.26 7.39 15.34
N ASN A 271 22.37 7.92 16.16
CA ASN A 271 22.08 9.35 16.13
C ASN A 271 22.84 9.99 17.29
N GLU A 272 23.83 10.82 16.98
CA GLU A 272 24.66 11.55 17.97
C GLU A 272 23.81 12.43 18.90
N ASP A 273 22.66 12.89 18.38
CA ASP A 273 21.68 13.71 19.09
C ASP A 273 20.30 13.03 19.06
N PRO A 274 20.03 12.08 19.98
CA PRO A 274 18.84 11.23 19.96
C PRO A 274 17.58 11.96 20.44
N VAL A 275 17.33 13.17 19.94
CA VAL A 275 16.17 14.01 20.28
C VAL A 275 15.10 13.96 19.20
N TYR A 276 13.85 14.21 19.61
CA TYR A 276 12.74 14.42 18.69
C TYR A 276 12.86 15.81 18.07
N LYS A 277 12.66 15.91 16.76
CA LYS A 277 12.76 17.18 16.02
C LYS A 277 11.44 17.44 15.28
N PRO A 278 10.84 18.64 15.38
CA PRO A 278 9.64 18.97 14.62
C PRO A 278 9.98 19.04 13.13
N ILE A 279 9.09 18.52 12.30
CA ILE A 279 9.12 18.67 10.84
C ILE A 279 8.07 19.73 10.51
N THR A 280 8.49 20.77 9.79
CA THR A 280 7.56 21.79 9.28
C THR A 280 7.97 22.11 7.86
N ILE A 281 7.06 21.86 6.93
CA ILE A 281 7.21 22.28 5.54
C ILE A 281 6.27 23.44 5.32
N GLN A 282 6.80 24.52 4.76
CA GLN A 282 6.02 25.71 4.44
C GLN A 282 5.32 25.49 3.11
N GLY A 283 4.01 25.71 3.08
CA GLY A 283 3.26 25.71 1.84
C GLY A 283 3.44 27.04 1.12
N LYS A 284 3.73 27.00 -0.17
CA LYS A 284 3.92 28.21 -0.98
C LYS A 284 2.69 28.43 -1.84
N HIS A 285 2.11 29.62 -1.76
CA HIS A 285 0.99 29.99 -2.63
C HIS A 285 1.50 30.47 -4.00
N MET A 286 0.71 30.23 -5.05
CA MET A 286 0.93 30.53 -6.48
C MET A 286 1.28 32.00 -6.85
N LEU A 287 1.45 32.89 -5.88
CA LEU A 287 1.64 34.33 -6.08
C LEU A 287 3.06 34.76 -5.70
N ARG A 288 4.08 34.24 -6.39
CA ARG A 288 5.37 34.94 -6.45
C ARG A 288 5.32 35.96 -7.57
N VAL A 289 5.09 37.23 -7.19
CA VAL A 289 5.25 38.38 -8.08
C VAL A 289 6.75 38.53 -8.37
N HIS A 290 7.18 38.20 -9.59
CA HIS A 290 8.36 38.84 -10.18
C HIS A 290 7.85 40.06 -10.95
N ASP A 291 8.39 41.25 -10.64
CA ASP A 291 8.27 42.47 -11.44
C ASP A 291 6.86 42.96 -11.81
N GLY A 292 5.95 43.04 -10.84
CA GLY A 292 4.72 43.84 -10.96
C GLY A 292 3.68 43.35 -11.98
N ASN A 293 3.95 42.26 -12.69
CA ASN A 293 3.03 41.62 -13.63
C ASN A 293 2.44 40.35 -13.00
N LEU A 294 1.10 40.24 -13.01
CA LEU A 294 0.33 39.07 -12.59
C LEU A 294 0.36 37.96 -13.66
N TRP A 295 1.56 37.59 -14.14
CA TRP A 295 1.74 36.57 -15.17
C TRP A 295 2.49 35.36 -14.61
N ASN A 296 1.72 34.31 -14.32
CA ASN A 296 2.03 32.89 -14.48
C ASN A 296 3.51 32.53 -14.72
N SER A 297 4.29 32.40 -13.63
CA SER A 297 5.48 31.51 -13.64
C SER A 297 5.02 30.06 -13.51
N GLU A 298 4.19 29.67 -14.47
CA GLU A 298 3.49 28.40 -14.64
C GLU A 298 4.42 27.18 -14.80
N ARG A 299 5.74 27.39 -14.90
CA ARG A 299 6.76 26.33 -14.89
C ARG A 299 7.19 25.89 -13.48
N ASN A 300 6.95 26.70 -12.44
CA ASN A 300 7.39 26.44 -11.07
C ASN A 300 6.20 26.29 -10.12
N LEU A 301 5.27 25.38 -10.45
CA LEU A 301 4.27 24.88 -9.50
C LEU A 301 4.99 24.09 -8.38
N GLU A 302 5.52 24.79 -7.39
CA GLU A 302 5.91 24.19 -6.12
C GLU A 302 4.60 23.87 -5.37
N LEU A 303 4.07 22.65 -5.56
CA LEU A 303 2.90 22.11 -4.84
C LEU A 303 3.29 21.77 -3.39
N ASP A 304 3.93 22.72 -2.71
CA ASP A 304 4.32 22.58 -1.32
C ASP A 304 3.04 22.74 -0.48
N HIS A 305 2.58 21.66 0.13
CA HIS A 305 1.52 21.71 1.12
C HIS A 305 2.12 22.01 2.50
N PRO A 306 1.50 22.89 3.30
CA PRO A 306 1.97 23.13 4.66
C PRO A 306 1.73 21.87 5.50
N VAL A 307 2.79 21.20 5.94
CA VAL A 307 2.70 20.00 6.79
C VAL A 307 3.47 20.14 8.09
N LEU A 308 2.98 19.45 9.10
CA LEU A 308 3.55 19.37 10.44
C LEU A 308 3.78 17.90 10.79
N GLY A 309 4.89 17.61 11.46
CA GLY A 309 5.24 16.26 11.87
C GLY A 309 6.37 16.23 12.88
N TYR A 310 6.85 15.03 13.19
CA TYR A 310 7.97 14.81 14.08
C TYR A 310 8.90 13.74 13.54
N GLN A 311 10.20 14.04 13.58
CA GLN A 311 11.29 13.09 13.40
C GLN A 311 11.67 12.52 14.76
N THR A 312 11.89 11.21 14.83
CA THR A 312 12.21 10.49 16.06
C THR A 312 13.62 9.88 15.97
N PRO A 313 14.29 9.55 17.09
CA PRO A 313 15.56 8.82 17.05
C PRO A 313 15.39 7.32 16.71
N TRP A 314 14.16 6.83 16.55
CA TRP A 314 13.87 5.43 16.23
C TRP A 314 13.94 5.19 14.73
N HIS A 315 14.19 3.94 14.38
CA HIS A 315 14.22 3.42 13.02
C HIS A 315 13.25 2.25 12.91
N TYR A 316 12.93 1.84 11.69
CA TYR A 316 12.05 0.70 11.44
C TYR A 316 12.48 -0.02 10.16
N PRO A 317 12.26 -1.34 10.02
CA PRO A 317 12.48 -2.04 8.76
C PRO A 317 11.23 -1.94 7.88
N ASP A 318 11.41 -1.60 6.62
CA ASP A 318 10.39 -1.71 5.59
C ASP A 318 10.60 -2.99 4.78
N LEU A 319 9.64 -3.90 4.86
CA LEU A 319 9.70 -5.26 4.31
C LEU A 319 8.50 -5.53 3.41
N ASN A 320 7.86 -4.48 2.89
CA ASN A 320 6.55 -4.53 2.28
C ASN A 320 6.61 -4.56 0.74
N SER A 321 7.35 -5.52 0.16
CA SER A 321 7.40 -5.71 -1.29
C SER A 321 7.60 -7.18 -1.67
N LEU A 322 6.92 -7.63 -2.73
CA LEU A 322 6.86 -9.04 -3.13
C LEU A 322 8.23 -9.59 -3.60
N ASN A 323 9.01 -8.77 -4.30
CA ASN A 323 10.36 -9.09 -4.81
C ASN A 323 11.38 -9.43 -3.70
N LEU A 324 11.09 -9.12 -2.44
CA LEU A 324 11.96 -9.48 -1.32
C LEU A 324 11.85 -10.96 -0.95
N TYR A 325 10.68 -11.57 -1.20
CA TYR A 325 10.33 -12.91 -0.75
C TYR A 325 10.40 -13.98 -1.86
N PHE A 326 10.29 -13.55 -3.11
CA PHE A 326 10.44 -14.41 -4.28
C PHE A 326 11.61 -13.90 -5.10
N SER A 327 12.54 -14.78 -5.45
CA SER A 327 13.47 -14.52 -6.55
C SER A 327 12.74 -14.52 -7.90
N PRO A 328 13.35 -14.01 -8.99
CA PRO A 328 12.70 -14.01 -10.30
C PRO A 328 12.29 -15.41 -10.77
N LEU A 329 13.11 -16.42 -10.50
CA LEU A 329 12.81 -17.83 -10.83
C LEU A 329 11.63 -18.37 -10.01
N GLU A 330 11.58 -18.06 -8.71
CA GLU A 330 10.49 -18.49 -7.84
C GLU A 330 9.18 -17.77 -8.20
N PHE A 331 9.25 -16.49 -8.57
CA PHE A 331 8.09 -15.75 -9.08
C PHE A 331 7.59 -16.33 -10.41
N GLN A 332 8.49 -16.70 -11.33
CA GLN A 332 8.11 -17.44 -12.54
C GLN A 332 7.36 -18.73 -12.20
N HIS A 333 7.92 -19.54 -11.29
CA HIS A 333 7.32 -20.80 -10.86
C HIS A 333 5.93 -20.59 -10.22
N LEU A 334 5.78 -19.54 -9.40
CA LEU A 334 4.51 -19.14 -8.81
C LEU A 334 3.44 -18.90 -9.89
N LEU A 335 3.74 -18.03 -10.87
CA LEU A 335 2.81 -17.70 -11.96
C LEU A 335 2.51 -18.88 -12.88
N GLU A 336 3.43 -19.83 -12.98
CA GLU A 336 3.25 -21.05 -13.77
C GLU A 336 2.47 -22.14 -13.08
N GLN A 337 2.44 -22.21 -11.75
CA GLN A 337 1.83 -23.36 -11.06
C GLN A 337 0.56 -23.01 -10.30
N TYR A 338 0.35 -21.74 -9.94
CA TYR A 338 -0.73 -21.31 -9.05
C TYR A 338 -1.68 -20.30 -9.73
N SER A 339 -2.95 -20.32 -9.33
CA SER A 339 -3.99 -19.41 -9.82
C SER A 339 -4.29 -18.25 -8.87
N GLU A 340 -4.02 -18.42 -7.59
CA GLU A 340 -4.35 -17.44 -6.54
C GLU A 340 -3.25 -17.41 -5.47
N ILE A 341 -3.08 -16.25 -4.84
CA ILE A 341 -2.18 -16.04 -3.70
C ILE A 341 -2.81 -15.10 -2.67
N ALA A 342 -2.54 -15.34 -1.38
CA ALA A 342 -2.84 -14.42 -0.28
C ALA A 342 -1.80 -14.59 0.84
N PRO A 343 -1.38 -13.52 1.54
CA PRO A 343 -0.48 -13.66 2.68
C PRO A 343 -1.23 -14.26 3.88
N LYS A 344 -0.58 -15.17 4.61
CA LYS A 344 -1.17 -15.94 5.73
C LYS A 344 -0.50 -15.63 7.07
N SER A 345 0.82 -15.71 7.15
CA SER A 345 1.56 -15.39 8.38
C SER A 345 2.93 -14.81 8.08
N TRP A 346 3.45 -14.05 9.04
CA TRP A 346 4.70 -13.32 8.96
C TRP A 346 5.45 -13.46 10.28
N GLU A 347 6.73 -13.76 10.21
CA GLU A 347 7.59 -13.87 11.40
C GLU A 347 8.93 -13.20 11.11
N VAL A 348 9.30 -12.26 11.97
CA VAL A 348 10.58 -11.56 11.91
C VAL A 348 11.49 -12.11 12.99
N ILE A 349 12.72 -12.41 12.61
CA ILE A 349 13.78 -12.89 13.47
C ILE A 349 14.97 -11.95 13.30
N VAL A 350 15.42 -11.35 14.40
CA VAL A 350 16.66 -10.57 14.45
C VAL A 350 17.70 -11.41 15.17
N SER A 351 18.81 -11.67 14.51
CA SER A 351 19.89 -12.54 15.01
C SER A 351 21.25 -11.94 14.70
N ASP A 352 22.31 -12.52 15.30
CA ASP A 352 23.69 -12.08 15.10
C ASP A 352 23.87 -10.58 15.34
N ILE A 353 23.24 -10.08 16.41
CA ILE A 353 23.36 -8.68 16.84
C ILE A 353 24.81 -8.46 17.27
N VAL A 354 25.45 -7.44 16.69
CA VAL A 354 26.77 -6.96 17.06
C VAL A 354 26.72 -5.45 17.18
N VAL A 355 26.94 -4.95 18.40
CA VAL A 355 27.09 -3.52 18.65
C VAL A 355 28.55 -3.14 18.56
N LYS A 356 28.85 -2.01 17.92
CA LYS A 356 30.20 -1.49 17.70
C LYS A 356 30.33 -0.07 18.23
N ASP A 357 31.37 0.16 19.00
CA ASP A 357 31.80 1.48 19.45
C ASP A 357 32.75 2.09 18.42
N VAL A 358 32.57 3.39 18.16
CA VAL A 358 33.39 4.16 17.24
C VAL A 358 34.14 5.23 18.01
N ALA A 359 35.47 5.19 17.94
CA ALA A 359 36.34 6.20 18.53
C ALA A 359 37.20 6.84 17.42
N THR A 360 37.14 8.15 17.30
CA THR A 360 38.01 8.89 16.38
C THR A 360 39.08 9.63 17.17
N GLN A 361 40.34 9.23 17.00
CA GLN A 361 41.49 9.87 17.63
C GLN A 361 42.46 10.32 16.54
N ASN A 362 42.88 11.59 16.55
CA ASN A 362 43.82 12.16 15.57
C ASN A 362 43.45 11.84 14.10
N GLN A 363 42.18 12.03 13.73
CA GLN A 363 41.63 11.70 12.39
C GLN A 363 41.70 10.22 11.99
N THR A 364 42.03 9.32 12.92
CA THR A 364 41.98 7.86 12.71
C THR A 364 40.76 7.30 13.43
N THR A 365 39.94 6.53 12.70
CA THR A 365 38.74 5.89 13.23
C THR A 365 39.06 4.46 13.67
N HIS A 366 38.84 4.18 14.95
CA HIS A 366 38.92 2.86 15.55
C HIS A 366 37.50 2.34 15.82
N VAL A 367 37.24 1.11 15.42
CA VAL A 367 35.95 0.43 15.64
C VAL A 367 36.19 -0.83 16.46
N THR A 368 35.48 -0.96 17.58
CA THR A 368 35.61 -2.11 18.49
C THR A 368 34.23 -2.67 18.83
N ASP A 369 34.13 -3.98 19.06
CA ASP A 369 32.87 -4.57 19.50
C ASP A 369 32.54 -4.12 20.92
N SER A 370 31.30 -3.70 21.14
CA SER A 370 30.81 -3.20 22.42
C SER A 370 30.08 -4.31 23.17
N PRO A 371 30.58 -4.77 24.33
CA PRO A 371 29.86 -5.74 25.17
C PRO A 371 28.72 -5.08 25.96
N THR A 372 28.76 -3.76 26.16
CA THR A 372 27.80 -3.01 26.98
C THR A 372 26.76 -2.27 26.16
N GLY A 373 27.01 -1.99 24.88
CA GLY A 373 26.03 -1.40 23.97
C GLY A 373 24.73 -2.22 23.91
N GLY A 374 23.59 -1.55 23.70
CA GLY A 374 22.28 -2.20 23.67
C GLY A 374 21.42 -1.69 22.52
N LEU A 375 20.73 -2.61 21.87
CA LEU A 375 19.75 -2.35 20.83
C LEU A 375 18.34 -2.44 21.42
N ALA A 376 17.59 -1.35 21.41
CA ALA A 376 16.18 -1.33 21.81
C ALA A 376 15.30 -1.82 20.66
N ILE A 377 14.45 -2.82 20.92
CA ILE A 377 13.48 -3.33 19.94
C ILE A 377 12.12 -3.53 20.58
N PHE A 378 11.06 -3.09 19.90
CA PHE A 378 9.68 -3.47 20.21
C PHE A 378 8.78 -3.47 18.98
N ALA A 379 7.64 -4.15 19.08
CA ALA A 379 6.60 -4.21 18.06
C ALA A 379 5.38 -3.40 18.50
N ASP A 380 4.84 -2.54 17.64
CA ASP A 380 3.57 -1.86 17.90
C ASP A 380 2.37 -2.72 17.46
N SER A 381 2.16 -3.83 18.16
CA SER A 381 1.02 -4.73 17.90
C SER A 381 -0.34 -4.11 18.22
N SER A 382 -0.35 -2.99 18.96
CA SER A 382 -1.55 -2.24 19.34
C SER A 382 -1.91 -1.11 18.36
N TYR A 383 -1.06 -0.82 17.36
CA TYR A 383 -1.22 0.30 16.42
C TYR A 383 -1.43 1.65 17.11
N ARG A 384 -0.68 1.91 18.19
CA ARG A 384 -0.74 3.16 18.96
C ARG A 384 0.02 4.30 18.28
N PHE A 385 0.95 3.99 17.39
CA PHE A 385 1.77 4.98 16.68
C PHE A 385 1.31 5.15 15.23
N PRO A 386 1.51 6.33 14.62
CA PRO A 386 1.19 6.55 13.22
C PRO A 386 1.88 5.53 12.30
N TYR A 387 1.07 4.83 11.49
CA TYR A 387 1.56 3.76 10.63
C TYR A 387 2.02 4.31 9.28
N VAL A 388 3.33 4.23 9.02
CA VAL A 388 3.94 4.86 7.82
C VAL A 388 4.30 3.88 6.70
N LEU A 389 4.17 2.56 6.94
CA LEU A 389 4.40 1.53 5.93
C LEU A 389 3.23 1.44 4.93
N GLY A 390 3.51 1.03 3.70
CA GLY A 390 2.50 0.84 2.65
C GLY A 390 2.11 2.11 1.89
N THR A 391 3.01 3.11 1.86
CA THR A 391 2.84 4.37 1.12
C THR A 391 3.79 4.52 -0.07
N GLY A 392 4.48 3.45 -0.48
CA GLY A 392 5.38 3.46 -1.65
C GLY A 392 6.71 4.18 -1.43
N GLN A 393 7.23 4.16 -0.20
CA GLN A 393 8.51 4.80 0.15
C GLN A 393 9.71 4.07 -0.45
N ASN A 394 10.78 4.82 -0.75
CA ASN A 394 12.05 4.25 -1.19
C ASN A 394 12.93 3.86 0.02
N THR A 395 12.40 2.96 0.85
CA THR A 395 12.97 2.54 2.13
C THR A 395 13.16 1.03 2.23
N LEU A 396 12.81 0.29 1.17
CA LEU A 396 12.95 -1.15 1.08
C LEU A 396 14.43 -1.56 0.99
N PRO A 397 14.80 -2.77 1.46
CA PRO A 397 16.10 -3.33 1.17
C PRO A 397 16.28 -3.57 -0.32
N SER A 398 17.55 -3.64 -0.74
CA SER A 398 17.90 -4.02 -2.11
C SER A 398 17.35 -5.40 -2.48
N ASP A 399 17.00 -5.55 -3.76
CA ASP A 399 16.63 -6.83 -4.37
C ASP A 399 17.75 -7.86 -4.22
N ILE A 400 19.00 -7.38 -4.23
CA ILE A 400 20.18 -8.22 -4.11
C ILE A 400 20.41 -8.54 -2.63
N PRO A 401 20.43 -9.83 -2.22
CA PRO A 401 20.50 -10.19 -0.82
C PRO A 401 21.82 -9.87 -0.11
N THR A 402 22.90 -9.68 -0.87
CA THR A 402 24.24 -9.39 -0.36
C THR A 402 24.44 -7.94 0.05
N GLU A 403 23.53 -7.04 -0.34
CA GLU A 403 23.64 -5.62 0.02
C GLU A 403 23.15 -5.36 1.44
N VAL A 404 23.88 -4.49 2.14
CA VAL A 404 23.54 -4.10 3.51
C VAL A 404 22.32 -3.19 3.48
N TYR A 405 21.33 -3.51 4.30
CA TYR A 405 20.12 -2.73 4.45
C TYR A 405 20.28 -1.68 5.56
N LEU A 406 20.26 -0.41 5.17
CA LEU A 406 20.24 0.71 6.12
C LEU A 406 18.79 0.94 6.54
N LEU A 407 18.51 0.81 7.84
CA LEU A 407 17.16 1.01 8.33
C LEU A 407 16.75 2.49 8.16
N PRO A 408 15.57 2.79 7.63
CA PRO A 408 15.03 4.15 7.61
C PRO A 408 14.69 4.66 9.01
N GLN A 409 14.83 5.98 9.18
CA GLN A 409 14.44 6.67 10.41
C GLN A 409 12.92 6.87 10.47
N TYR A 410 12.32 6.64 11.63
CA TYR A 410 10.90 6.85 11.86
C TYR A 410 10.58 8.32 12.04
N ALA A 411 9.64 8.79 11.22
CA ALA A 411 9.02 10.10 11.31
C ALA A 411 7.56 9.98 10.88
N TYR A 412 6.70 10.88 11.36
CA TYR A 412 5.29 10.90 10.99
C TYR A 412 4.80 12.34 10.85
N LEU A 413 3.70 12.51 10.11
CA LEU A 413 2.96 13.76 10.01
C LEU A 413 1.74 13.71 10.92
N THR A 414 1.31 14.89 11.38
CA THR A 414 0.17 15.08 12.26
C THR A 414 -0.65 16.29 11.79
N THR A 415 -1.81 16.49 12.38
CA THR A 415 -2.70 17.60 12.05
C THR A 415 -2.28 18.87 12.80
N GLY A 416 -2.77 20.01 12.35
CA GLY A 416 -2.53 21.30 12.98
C GLY A 416 -3.35 22.40 12.30
N SER A 417 -3.18 23.62 12.76
CA SER A 417 -3.86 24.78 12.19
C SER A 417 -3.01 25.47 11.13
N ILE A 418 -3.57 25.68 9.94
CA ILE A 418 -2.88 26.42 8.88
C ILE A 418 -2.94 27.92 9.21
N GLN A 419 -1.78 28.55 9.26
CA GLN A 419 -1.63 30.00 9.44
C GLN A 419 -0.94 30.63 8.24
N ASN A 420 -1.44 31.81 7.85
CA ASN A 420 -0.82 32.62 6.81
C ASN A 420 0.31 33.46 7.41
N ARG A 421 1.54 33.21 6.97
CA ARG A 421 2.71 34.03 7.29
C ARG A 421 2.93 35.01 6.16
N HIS A 422 2.78 36.30 6.46
CA HIS A 422 2.99 37.36 5.49
C HIS A 422 4.47 37.76 5.51
N SER A 423 5.13 37.67 4.34
CA SER A 423 6.49 38.18 4.13
C SER A 423 6.48 39.13 2.93
N GLY A 424 6.24 40.42 3.21
CA GLY A 424 6.07 41.43 2.16
C GLY A 424 4.76 41.22 1.38
N ARG A 425 4.84 41.11 0.04
CA ARG A 425 3.68 40.83 -0.83
C ARG A 425 3.36 39.33 -0.99
N ALA A 426 4.21 38.44 -0.44
CA ALA A 426 4.00 37.00 -0.47
C ALA A 426 3.26 36.53 0.79
N THR A 427 2.37 35.55 0.63
CA THR A 427 1.69 34.88 1.73
C THR A 427 2.05 33.40 1.69
N ASP A 428 2.89 32.98 2.64
CA ASP A 428 3.25 31.58 2.84
C ASP A 428 2.29 30.95 3.86
N GLN A 429 2.06 29.66 3.75
CA GLN A 429 1.26 28.90 4.72
C GLN A 429 2.16 28.05 5.58
N VAL A 430 1.91 28.03 6.88
CA VAL A 430 2.61 27.17 7.83
C VAL A 430 1.57 26.47 8.69
N THR A 431 1.73 25.17 8.88
CA THR A 431 0.91 24.41 9.82
C THR A 431 1.55 24.50 11.19
N VAL A 432 0.82 25.06 12.15
CA VAL A 432 1.24 25.15 13.55
C VAL A 432 0.50 24.13 14.41
N PRO A 433 1.11 23.63 15.50
CA PRO A 433 0.43 22.74 16.44
C PRO A 433 -0.85 23.37 17.02
N ASN A 434 -1.89 22.56 17.20
CA ASN A 434 -3.12 22.88 17.92
C ASN A 434 -3.48 21.75 18.91
N GLU A 435 -4.68 21.78 19.46
CA GLU A 435 -5.18 20.81 20.43
C GLU A 435 -5.38 19.39 19.87
N GLU A 436 -5.47 19.24 18.54
CA GLU A 436 -5.57 17.95 17.83
C GLU A 436 -4.20 17.42 17.38
N THR A 437 -3.13 18.22 17.54
CA THR A 437 -1.78 17.82 17.18
C THR A 437 -1.23 16.83 18.18
N ASP A 438 -1.06 15.58 17.76
CA ASP A 438 -0.43 14.56 18.59
C ASP A 438 1.10 14.55 18.50
N PHE A 439 1.74 14.41 19.68
CA PHE A 439 3.16 14.15 19.83
C PHE A 439 3.39 12.79 20.51
N TYR A 440 3.79 11.80 19.73
CA TYR A 440 4.08 10.44 20.15
C TYR A 440 5.54 10.26 20.59
N VAL A 441 5.73 9.95 21.89
CA VAL A 441 7.04 9.59 22.48
C VAL A 441 7.14 8.06 22.59
N LEU A 442 7.97 7.45 21.74
CA LEU A 442 8.11 5.99 21.65
C LEU A 442 8.78 5.38 22.90
N GLU A 443 9.57 6.15 23.65
CA GLU A 443 10.16 5.72 24.92
C GLU A 443 9.11 5.45 26.01
N HIS A 444 7.88 5.92 25.83
CA HIS A 444 6.76 5.59 26.72
C HIS A 444 6.09 4.23 26.39
N SER A 445 6.78 3.40 25.62
CA SER A 445 6.43 2.00 25.40
C SER A 445 7.39 1.07 26.15
N THR A 446 6.94 -0.15 26.44
CA THR A 446 7.84 -1.20 26.92
C THR A 446 8.60 -1.79 25.74
N PHE A 447 9.93 -1.69 25.77
CA PHE A 447 10.81 -2.26 24.74
C PHE A 447 11.88 -3.16 25.37
N GLY A 448 12.29 -4.19 24.62
CA GLY A 448 13.40 -5.05 25.00
C GLY A 448 14.73 -4.39 24.66
N ILE A 449 15.76 -4.61 25.50
CA ILE A 449 17.13 -4.17 25.24
C ILE A 449 17.97 -5.42 24.99
N TYR A 450 18.48 -5.55 23.77
CA TYR A 450 19.21 -6.71 23.27
C TYR A 450 20.70 -6.38 23.16
N LYS A 451 21.55 -7.25 23.68
CA LYS A 451 23.01 -7.15 23.63
C LYS A 451 23.59 -7.94 22.45
N THR A 452 24.89 -7.80 22.23
CA THR A 452 25.61 -8.61 21.25
C THR A 452 25.41 -10.10 21.53
N GLY A 453 25.01 -10.87 20.51
CA GLY A 453 24.69 -12.31 20.63
C GLY A 453 23.25 -12.64 21.01
N ASP A 454 22.44 -11.67 21.45
CA ASP A 454 21.01 -11.90 21.69
C ASP A 454 20.23 -12.07 20.38
N PHE A 455 19.00 -12.55 20.49
CA PHE A 455 18.05 -12.64 19.37
C PHE A 455 16.68 -12.09 19.77
N PHE A 456 15.94 -11.61 18.77
CA PHE A 456 14.55 -11.16 18.90
C PHE A 456 13.67 -11.88 17.88
N THR A 457 12.43 -12.15 18.23
CA THR A 457 11.45 -12.75 17.32
C THR A 457 10.08 -12.14 17.55
N HIS A 458 9.37 -11.88 16.46
CA HIS A 458 7.98 -11.43 16.48
C HIS A 458 7.19 -12.12 15.38
N SER A 459 6.06 -12.71 15.75
CA SER A 459 5.19 -13.44 14.82
C SER A 459 3.84 -12.72 14.71
N TYR A 460 3.27 -12.72 13.51
CA TYR A 460 2.02 -12.07 13.15
C TYR A 460 1.25 -12.97 12.19
N THR A 461 -0.08 -12.95 12.30
CA THR A 461 -0.98 -13.69 11.41
C THR A 461 -1.87 -12.69 10.70
N PHE A 462 -1.92 -12.78 9.37
CA PHE A 462 -2.82 -11.94 8.60
C PHE A 462 -4.27 -12.30 8.89
N PRO A 463 -5.19 -11.32 8.85
CA PRO A 463 -6.62 -11.62 8.84
C PRO A 463 -6.97 -12.45 7.59
N THR A 464 -8.19 -12.98 7.52
CA THR A 464 -8.67 -13.61 6.29
C THR A 464 -8.75 -12.57 5.17
N LEU A 465 -7.84 -12.67 4.21
CA LEU A 465 -7.73 -11.75 3.08
C LEU A 465 -8.27 -12.40 1.80
N THR A 466 -8.90 -11.59 0.95
CA THR A 466 -9.33 -12.00 -0.39
C THR A 466 -8.12 -12.40 -1.24
N PRO A 467 -8.03 -13.64 -1.74
CA PRO A 467 -6.94 -14.04 -2.62
C PRO A 467 -6.92 -13.25 -3.92
N LYS A 468 -5.73 -12.85 -4.35
CA LYS A 468 -5.54 -12.20 -5.66
C LYS A 468 -5.31 -13.25 -6.72
N HIS A 469 -6.02 -13.11 -7.84
CA HIS A 469 -5.84 -14.00 -8.99
C HIS A 469 -4.54 -13.69 -9.75
N LEU A 470 -3.77 -14.74 -10.01
CA LEU A 470 -2.54 -14.75 -10.81
C LEU A 470 -2.83 -15.11 -12.28
N THR A 471 -4.08 -15.36 -12.64
CA THR A 471 -4.50 -15.71 -14.00
C THR A 471 -5.42 -14.66 -14.59
N GLY A 472 -5.18 -14.31 -15.86
CA GLY A 472 -6.08 -13.51 -16.68
C GLY A 472 -7.23 -14.33 -17.25
N SER A 473 -8.00 -13.71 -18.13
CA SER A 473 -9.23 -14.27 -18.70
C SER A 473 -9.04 -14.63 -20.18
N SER A 474 -9.52 -15.80 -20.61
CA SER A 474 -9.54 -16.21 -22.02
C SER A 474 -10.81 -15.81 -22.77
N GLN A 475 -11.76 -15.16 -22.10
CA GLN A 475 -13.03 -14.70 -22.65
C GLN A 475 -13.29 -13.25 -22.20
N HIS A 476 -14.09 -12.51 -22.97
CA HIS A 476 -14.61 -11.22 -22.55
C HIS A 476 -15.94 -11.42 -21.83
N PHE A 477 -16.20 -10.68 -20.74
CA PHE A 477 -17.44 -10.86 -19.96
C PHE A 477 -18.70 -10.53 -20.80
N PHE A 478 -18.56 -9.63 -21.78
CA PHE A 478 -19.64 -9.23 -22.69
C PHE A 478 -19.80 -10.17 -23.91
N LEU A 479 -18.98 -11.23 -24.01
CA LEU A 479 -19.04 -12.26 -25.07
C LEU A 479 -19.18 -13.67 -24.46
N MET A 480 -19.98 -13.80 -23.39
CA MET A 480 -20.22 -15.07 -22.69
C MET A 480 -21.33 -15.95 -23.28
N GLU A 481 -22.10 -15.40 -24.22
CA GLU A 481 -23.22 -16.10 -24.84
C GLU A 481 -22.81 -17.18 -25.84
N ASN A 482 -23.77 -18.01 -26.24
CA ASN A 482 -23.56 -18.99 -27.30
C ASN A 482 -23.66 -18.32 -28.69
N PRO A 483 -22.57 -18.32 -29.50
CA PRO A 483 -22.54 -17.60 -30.77
C PRO A 483 -23.43 -18.19 -31.87
N LEU A 484 -24.00 -19.38 -31.66
CA LEU A 484 -24.82 -20.07 -32.66
C LEU A 484 -26.26 -19.57 -32.72
N TYR A 485 -26.74 -18.91 -31.67
CA TYR A 485 -28.15 -18.57 -31.50
C TYR A 485 -28.37 -17.06 -31.44
N GLY A 486 -29.53 -16.62 -31.94
CA GLY A 486 -30.00 -15.24 -31.77
C GLY A 486 -30.41 -14.97 -30.32
N CYS A 487 -30.59 -13.69 -29.99
CA CYS A 487 -31.10 -13.34 -28.67
C CYS A 487 -32.60 -13.68 -28.60
N ARG A 488 -33.08 -14.17 -27.45
CA ARG A 488 -34.54 -14.35 -27.26
C ARG A 488 -35.29 -13.00 -27.26
N TYR A 489 -34.61 -11.93 -26.90
CA TYR A 489 -35.22 -10.62 -26.69
C TYR A 489 -35.18 -9.76 -27.94
N ASP A 490 -36.20 -8.93 -28.10
CA ASP A 490 -36.27 -7.90 -29.12
C ASP A 490 -35.81 -6.55 -28.54
N ILE A 491 -35.24 -5.68 -29.37
CA ILE A 491 -34.80 -4.34 -28.98
C ILE A 491 -35.57 -3.26 -29.73
N LEU A 492 -35.61 -2.06 -29.14
CA LEU A 492 -36.20 -0.88 -29.77
C LEU A 492 -35.29 -0.40 -30.92
N GLU A 493 -35.85 -0.29 -32.11
CA GLU A 493 -35.17 0.19 -33.32
C GLU A 493 -35.46 1.67 -33.58
N GLU A 494 -36.73 2.09 -33.43
CA GLU A 494 -37.16 3.47 -33.68
C GLU A 494 -38.02 3.98 -32.52
N ALA A 495 -37.63 5.13 -31.97
CA ALA A 495 -38.38 5.85 -30.94
C ALA A 495 -39.34 6.87 -31.57
N GLY A 496 -40.61 6.87 -31.16
CA GLY A 496 -41.66 7.75 -31.70
C GLY A 496 -43.03 7.43 -31.11
N THR A 497 -44.11 7.98 -31.67
CA THR A 497 -45.50 7.71 -31.22
C THR A 497 -45.92 6.25 -31.35
N ARG A 498 -45.24 5.48 -32.22
CA ARG A 498 -45.31 4.02 -32.29
C ARG A 498 -43.89 3.46 -32.29
N ALA A 499 -43.46 2.96 -31.14
CA ALA A 499 -42.18 2.27 -30.99
C ALA A 499 -42.11 1.05 -31.92
N ARG A 500 -41.01 0.91 -32.67
CA ARG A 500 -40.74 -0.28 -33.48
C ARG A 500 -39.67 -1.13 -32.82
N TRP A 501 -39.97 -2.42 -32.68
CA TRP A 501 -39.10 -3.41 -32.07
C TRP A 501 -38.62 -4.39 -33.13
N ARG A 502 -37.38 -4.85 -33.00
CA ARG A 502 -36.80 -5.86 -33.90
C ARG A 502 -36.10 -6.95 -33.11
N HIS A 503 -36.11 -8.15 -33.70
CA HIS A 503 -35.34 -9.28 -33.20
C HIS A 503 -33.84 -9.07 -33.43
N ILE A 504 -33.01 -9.59 -32.51
CA ILE A 504 -31.56 -9.51 -32.61
C ILE A 504 -31.03 -10.80 -33.23
N ASN A 505 -30.34 -10.67 -34.35
CA ASN A 505 -29.71 -11.81 -35.00
C ASN A 505 -28.49 -12.30 -34.22
N LYS A 506 -28.07 -13.55 -34.47
CA LYS A 506 -26.93 -14.18 -33.81
C LYS A 506 -25.60 -13.40 -33.95
N ASP A 507 -25.44 -12.63 -35.02
CA ASP A 507 -24.18 -11.96 -35.39
C ASP A 507 -24.09 -10.50 -34.86
N GLU A 508 -25.13 -9.97 -34.21
CA GLU A 508 -25.21 -8.55 -33.82
C GLU A 508 -24.71 -8.27 -32.39
N TYR A 509 -23.45 -8.62 -32.06
CA TYR A 509 -22.94 -8.55 -30.68
C TYR A 509 -22.96 -7.18 -30.01
N GLY A 510 -22.84 -6.09 -30.76
CA GLY A 510 -22.76 -4.72 -30.20
C GLY A 510 -24.04 -4.22 -29.53
N ILE A 511 -25.17 -4.89 -29.74
CA ILE A 511 -26.50 -4.49 -29.24
C ILE A 511 -27.18 -5.58 -28.41
N LYS A 512 -26.50 -6.72 -28.21
CA LYS A 512 -27.08 -7.81 -27.45
C LYS A 512 -27.16 -7.45 -25.96
N PRO A 513 -28.29 -7.74 -25.30
CA PRO A 513 -28.46 -7.49 -23.88
C PRO A 513 -27.38 -8.18 -23.04
N GLN A 514 -26.86 -7.46 -22.04
CA GLN A 514 -25.83 -7.95 -21.12
C GLN A 514 -26.39 -8.04 -19.70
N ASN A 515 -25.97 -9.05 -18.94
CA ASN A 515 -26.35 -9.20 -17.52
C ASN A 515 -25.54 -8.31 -16.59
N PHE A 516 -24.32 -7.94 -17.00
CA PHE A 516 -23.36 -7.20 -16.18
C PHE A 516 -22.89 -5.95 -16.91
N LEU A 517 -22.43 -4.98 -16.13
CA LEU A 517 -21.84 -3.74 -16.61
C LEU A 517 -20.34 -3.73 -16.27
N PRO A 518 -19.50 -2.99 -17.01
CA PRO A 518 -18.12 -2.82 -16.61
C PRO A 518 -18.01 -1.98 -15.31
N GLY A 519 -16.88 -2.10 -14.61
CA GLY A 519 -16.62 -1.42 -13.35
C GLY A 519 -16.45 0.10 -13.46
N PRO A 520 -16.37 0.83 -12.34
CA PRO A 520 -16.27 2.28 -12.34
C PRO A 520 -14.92 2.77 -12.90
N MET A 521 -14.94 3.97 -13.47
CA MET A 521 -13.76 4.65 -14.05
C MET A 521 -13.81 6.13 -13.74
N THR A 522 -12.71 6.71 -13.28
CA THR A 522 -12.58 8.16 -13.13
C THR A 522 -12.23 8.78 -14.47
N GLY A 523 -12.77 9.97 -14.74
CA GLY A 523 -12.47 10.71 -15.97
C GLY A 523 -10.97 10.96 -16.07
N THR A 524 -10.33 10.42 -17.10
CA THR A 524 -8.89 10.56 -17.32
C THR A 524 -8.58 10.82 -18.80
N HIS A 525 -7.32 11.13 -19.08
CA HIS A 525 -6.77 11.38 -20.40
C HIS A 525 -5.54 10.50 -20.66
N LEU A 526 -5.30 10.22 -21.93
CA LEU A 526 -4.05 9.61 -22.38
C LEU A 526 -2.94 10.66 -22.36
N ALA A 527 -1.73 10.28 -21.93
CA ALA A 527 -0.57 11.18 -21.92
C ALA A 527 -0.28 11.79 -23.31
N THR A 528 -0.50 11.03 -24.38
CA THR A 528 -0.34 11.48 -25.78
C THR A 528 -1.34 12.55 -26.21
N GLN A 529 -2.47 12.70 -25.51
CA GLN A 529 -3.39 13.82 -25.74
C GLN A 529 -2.78 15.15 -25.25
N GLY A 530 -1.86 15.10 -24.28
CA GLY A 530 -1.12 16.27 -23.79
C GLY A 530 -0.13 16.84 -24.81
N GLU A 531 0.44 16.02 -25.69
CA GLU A 531 1.34 16.50 -26.77
C GLU A 531 0.63 17.40 -27.78
N ASN A 532 -0.68 17.19 -27.96
CA ASN A 532 -1.51 17.96 -28.88
C ASN A 532 -2.18 19.17 -28.20
N ALA A 533 -1.99 19.32 -26.89
CA ALA A 533 -2.62 20.31 -26.07
C ALA A 533 -1.58 21.37 -25.65
N GLY A 534 -1.93 22.65 -25.71
CA GLY A 534 -0.99 23.74 -25.40
C GLY A 534 -0.37 23.65 -24.00
N LYS A 535 0.61 24.52 -23.71
CA LYS A 535 1.44 24.49 -22.48
C LYS A 535 0.66 24.39 -21.15
N THR A 536 -0.57 24.91 -21.10
CA THR A 536 -1.47 24.86 -19.92
C THR A 536 -1.95 23.44 -19.58
N GLU A 537 -2.03 22.53 -20.56
CA GLU A 537 -2.49 21.15 -20.34
C GLU A 537 -1.38 20.24 -19.80
N LEU A 538 -0.09 20.54 -20.08
CA LEU A 538 1.06 19.84 -19.48
C LEU A 538 1.12 19.97 -17.95
N GLN A 539 0.57 21.05 -17.37
CA GLN A 539 0.48 21.21 -15.90
C GLN A 539 -0.62 20.36 -15.25
N ARG A 540 -1.70 20.08 -16.00
CA ARG A 540 -2.75 19.13 -15.57
C ARG A 540 -2.18 17.71 -15.53
N VAL A 541 -1.28 17.38 -16.46
CA VAL A 541 -0.52 16.12 -16.41
C VAL A 541 0.34 16.02 -15.16
N LEU A 542 0.98 17.11 -14.66
CA LEU A 542 1.82 17.05 -13.45
C LEU A 542 1.02 16.73 -12.17
N THR A 543 -0.20 17.26 -12.05
CA THR A 543 -1.03 17.07 -10.85
C THR A 543 -1.91 15.83 -10.89
N GLY A 544 -2.29 15.37 -12.09
CA GLY A 544 -3.21 14.25 -12.27
C GLY A 544 -4.58 14.53 -11.66
N THR A 545 -5.32 13.48 -11.36
CA THR A 545 -6.56 13.49 -10.59
C THR A 545 -6.25 13.95 -9.17
N ALA A 546 -6.87 15.07 -8.76
CA ALA A 546 -6.59 15.72 -7.49
C ALA A 546 -7.85 16.33 -6.86
N VAL A 547 -7.87 16.41 -5.53
CA VAL A 547 -8.97 17.01 -4.75
C VAL A 547 -8.43 18.10 -3.84
N GLY A 548 -9.08 19.27 -3.85
CA GLY A 548 -8.73 20.39 -2.98
C GLY A 548 -9.74 21.52 -3.05
N ARG A 549 -9.57 22.52 -2.18
CA ARG A 549 -10.43 23.71 -2.15
C ARG A 549 -10.12 24.67 -3.29
N THR A 550 -8.86 24.76 -3.70
CA THR A 550 -8.38 25.60 -4.80
C THR A 550 -7.39 24.80 -5.66
N PRO A 551 -7.14 25.20 -6.92
CA PRO A 551 -6.12 24.55 -7.76
C PRO A 551 -4.71 24.51 -7.14
N ALA A 552 -4.40 25.44 -6.23
CA ALA A 552 -3.12 25.53 -5.53
C ALA A 552 -3.04 24.66 -4.25
N THR A 553 -4.17 24.20 -3.71
CA THR A 553 -4.25 23.46 -2.43
C THR A 553 -4.79 22.04 -2.61
N ARG A 554 -4.69 21.49 -3.83
CA ARG A 554 -5.20 20.17 -4.19
C ARG A 554 -4.17 19.06 -3.96
N TRP A 555 -4.63 17.94 -3.43
CA TRP A 555 -3.87 16.72 -3.21
C TRP A 555 -4.06 15.78 -4.39
N SER A 556 -2.96 15.24 -4.93
CA SER A 556 -3.00 14.24 -5.99
C SER A 556 -3.37 12.86 -5.45
N PHE A 557 -4.20 12.12 -6.20
CA PHE A 557 -4.68 10.78 -5.84
C PHE A 557 -4.21 9.72 -6.86
N ARG A 558 -2.96 9.85 -7.31
CA ARG A 558 -2.33 8.79 -8.10
C ARG A 558 -2.15 7.51 -7.29
N PRO A 559 -2.28 6.31 -7.89
CA PRO A 559 -2.49 6.04 -9.32
C PRO A 559 -3.96 5.92 -9.76
N GLY A 560 -4.88 6.57 -9.06
CA GLY A 560 -6.32 6.38 -9.29
C GLY A 560 -6.84 5.02 -8.80
N PRO A 561 -8.15 4.78 -8.95
CA PRO A 561 -8.80 3.59 -8.41
C PRO A 561 -8.26 2.29 -9.03
N VAL A 562 -8.21 1.22 -8.25
CA VAL A 562 -7.74 -0.10 -8.70
C VAL A 562 -8.59 -0.74 -9.80
N SER A 563 -9.81 -0.24 -10.02
CA SER A 563 -10.71 -0.65 -11.09
C SER A 563 -10.27 -0.19 -12.48
N GLN A 564 -9.25 0.68 -12.54
CA GLN A 564 -8.74 1.30 -13.75
C GLN A 564 -7.22 1.05 -13.93
N PRO A 565 -6.78 0.64 -15.13
CA PRO A 565 -5.38 0.56 -15.48
C PRO A 565 -4.80 1.97 -15.68
N TYR A 566 -3.51 2.13 -15.41
CA TYR A 566 -2.79 3.36 -15.80
C TYR A 566 -1.78 3.15 -16.92
N ALA A 567 -1.51 1.90 -17.29
CA ALA A 567 -0.70 1.55 -18.45
C ALA A 567 -1.15 0.20 -19.04
N HIS A 568 -1.35 0.15 -20.35
CA HIS A 568 -1.55 -1.10 -21.09
C HIS A 568 -1.10 -0.96 -22.54
N ALA A 569 -0.83 -2.08 -23.20
CA ALA A 569 -0.59 -2.05 -24.65
C ALA A 569 -1.86 -1.55 -25.39
N PRO A 570 -1.72 -0.77 -26.48
CA PRO A 570 -2.86 -0.27 -27.25
C PRO A 570 -3.74 -1.41 -27.78
N ALA A 571 -5.05 -1.16 -27.86
CA ALA A 571 -6.01 -2.17 -28.28
C ALA A 571 -5.93 -2.48 -29.79
N ASP A 572 -5.49 -1.51 -30.60
CA ASP A 572 -5.38 -1.57 -32.06
C ASP A 572 -4.07 -2.22 -32.53
N ASP A 573 -2.98 -2.01 -31.79
CA ASP A 573 -1.68 -2.63 -32.05
C ASP A 573 -1.02 -3.12 -30.75
N PRO A 574 -1.30 -4.38 -30.33
CA PRO A 574 -0.71 -4.96 -29.13
C PRO A 574 0.79 -5.26 -29.27
N THR A 575 1.38 -5.08 -30.45
CA THR A 575 2.82 -5.22 -30.71
C THR A 575 3.58 -3.91 -30.66
N LYS A 576 2.86 -2.78 -30.50
CA LYS A 576 3.47 -1.46 -30.40
C LYS A 576 4.29 -1.34 -29.12
N ASP A 577 5.53 -0.90 -29.27
CA ASP A 577 6.48 -0.69 -28.16
C ASP A 577 6.00 0.40 -27.16
N VAL A 578 5.12 1.31 -27.59
CA VAL A 578 4.62 2.44 -26.78
C VAL A 578 3.26 2.09 -26.15
N PRO A 579 3.17 1.96 -24.81
CA PRO A 579 1.91 1.70 -24.13
C PRO A 579 1.00 2.94 -24.13
N ASP A 580 -0.30 2.71 -24.03
CA ASP A 580 -1.26 3.74 -23.64
C ASP A 580 -1.08 4.05 -22.16
N ILE A 581 -0.79 5.32 -21.84
CA ILE A 581 -0.46 5.77 -20.49
C ILE A 581 -1.50 6.78 -20.03
N ASN A 582 -2.02 6.56 -18.83
CA ASN A 582 -2.94 7.45 -18.13
C ASN A 582 -2.14 8.58 -17.45
N VAL A 583 -2.67 9.81 -17.41
CA VAL A 583 -2.04 10.94 -16.67
C VAL A 583 -1.86 10.67 -15.16
N ASP A 584 -2.61 9.72 -14.62
CA ASP A 584 -2.51 9.25 -13.24
C ASP A 584 -1.48 8.12 -13.03
N ALA A 585 -0.72 7.75 -14.07
CA ALA A 585 0.27 6.68 -13.97
C ALA A 585 1.37 6.97 -12.94
N ILE A 586 1.85 5.89 -12.32
CA ILE A 586 3.05 5.89 -11.47
C ILE A 586 4.08 4.93 -12.07
N ALA A 587 5.34 5.35 -12.05
CA ALA A 587 6.45 4.55 -12.52
C ALA A 587 7.22 3.95 -11.34
N HIS A 588 7.66 2.70 -11.48
CA HIS A 588 8.49 1.99 -10.50
C HIS A 588 9.97 2.08 -10.89
N GLY A 589 10.51 3.29 -10.87
CA GLY A 589 11.82 3.63 -11.42
C GLY A 589 11.79 3.88 -12.94
N TYR A 590 12.97 4.03 -13.53
CA TYR A 590 13.15 4.38 -14.94
C TYR A 590 14.15 3.47 -15.65
N HIS A 591 14.00 3.34 -16.96
CA HIS A 591 14.88 2.60 -17.86
C HIS A 591 15.35 3.58 -18.95
N GLU A 592 16.59 4.07 -18.83
CA GLU A 592 17.27 4.96 -19.77
C GLU A 592 16.73 6.40 -19.98
N PRO A 593 17.62 7.37 -20.30
CA PRO A 593 17.22 8.64 -20.84
C PRO A 593 16.82 8.49 -22.31
N ILE A 594 15.59 8.87 -22.63
CA ILE A 594 15.00 8.97 -23.98
C ILE A 594 15.55 10.20 -24.73
N GLY A 595 16.19 11.16 -24.03
CA GLY A 595 16.78 12.35 -24.63
C GLY A 595 17.07 13.44 -23.60
N GLN A 596 17.36 14.65 -24.06
CA GLN A 596 17.40 15.85 -23.23
C GLN A 596 16.36 16.84 -23.73
N ASP A 597 15.67 17.52 -22.82
CA ASP A 597 14.84 18.67 -23.19
C ASP A 597 15.72 19.88 -23.57
N SER A 598 15.08 20.98 -24.00
CA SER A 598 15.79 22.21 -24.36
C SER A 598 16.56 22.86 -23.22
N ASP A 599 16.26 22.49 -21.97
CA ASP A 599 16.90 22.98 -20.76
C ASP A 599 18.00 22.01 -20.27
N GLY A 600 18.29 20.93 -21.03
CA GLY A 600 19.33 19.94 -20.74
C GLY A 600 18.91 18.85 -19.74
N VAL A 601 17.63 18.77 -19.37
CA VAL A 601 17.10 17.75 -18.45
C VAL A 601 16.94 16.43 -19.18
N LEU A 602 17.53 15.36 -18.63
CA LEU A 602 17.37 14.00 -19.14
C LEU A 602 15.90 13.54 -19.05
N LEU A 603 15.27 13.30 -20.19
CA LEU A 603 13.94 12.69 -20.29
C LEU A 603 14.09 11.19 -20.05
N GLN A 604 13.35 10.58 -19.11
CA GLN A 604 13.52 9.16 -18.76
C GLN A 604 12.25 8.34 -19.03
N GLN A 605 12.39 7.07 -19.44
CA GLN A 605 11.23 6.18 -19.60
C GLN A 605 10.87 5.52 -18.28
N GLY A 606 9.65 5.75 -17.80
CA GLY A 606 9.15 5.10 -16.59
C GLY A 606 8.88 3.60 -16.79
N ARG A 607 9.19 2.79 -15.76
CA ARG A 607 8.85 1.37 -15.72
C ARG A 607 7.40 1.19 -15.27
N LEU A 608 6.54 0.73 -16.18
CA LEU A 608 5.09 0.63 -15.99
C LEU A 608 4.61 -0.83 -16.10
N PRO A 609 3.50 -1.21 -15.44
CA PRO A 609 2.85 -2.49 -15.66
C PRO A 609 2.09 -2.48 -16.98
N ASN A 610 1.79 -3.69 -17.48
CA ASN A 610 0.90 -3.87 -18.62
C ASN A 610 -0.41 -4.52 -18.14
N ASP A 611 -1.40 -3.69 -17.80
CA ASP A 611 -2.71 -4.13 -17.28
C ASP A 611 -3.71 -4.51 -18.38
N ARG A 612 -3.24 -5.26 -19.38
CA ARG A 612 -4.05 -5.74 -20.51
C ARG A 612 -5.33 -6.47 -20.08
N GLU A 613 -5.32 -7.15 -18.93
CA GLU A 613 -6.48 -7.90 -18.45
C GLU A 613 -7.62 -7.00 -17.94
N GLN A 614 -7.31 -5.77 -17.53
CA GLN A 614 -8.33 -4.76 -17.26
C GLN A 614 -8.85 -4.16 -18.56
N ALA A 615 -7.94 -3.80 -19.48
CA ALA A 615 -8.29 -3.25 -20.79
C ALA A 615 -9.21 -4.18 -21.58
N LYS A 616 -8.93 -5.49 -21.58
CA LYS A 616 -9.79 -6.52 -22.18
C LYS A 616 -11.24 -6.51 -21.66
N GLN A 617 -11.48 -6.09 -20.43
CA GLN A 617 -12.82 -6.11 -19.81
C GLN A 617 -13.46 -4.72 -19.76
N LEU A 618 -13.26 -3.89 -20.80
CA LEU A 618 -13.85 -2.54 -20.95
C LEU A 618 -13.46 -1.55 -19.84
N SER A 619 -12.28 -1.74 -19.24
CA SER A 619 -11.64 -0.77 -18.34
C SER A 619 -10.44 -0.08 -18.99
N GLY A 620 -10.24 -0.16 -20.30
CA GLY A 620 -9.13 0.51 -21.00
C GLY A 620 -9.18 2.03 -20.81
N ILE A 621 -8.02 2.69 -20.86
CA ILE A 621 -7.90 4.15 -20.62
C ILE A 621 -8.66 4.96 -21.69
N ASP A 622 -8.73 4.41 -22.90
CA ASP A 622 -9.42 4.94 -24.08
C ASP A 622 -10.94 4.65 -24.08
N THR A 623 -11.44 3.85 -23.13
CA THR A 623 -12.83 3.42 -23.11
C THR A 623 -13.75 4.53 -22.59
N GLN A 624 -14.61 5.06 -23.47
CA GLN A 624 -15.54 6.15 -23.13
C GLN A 624 -16.93 5.62 -22.71
N TYR A 625 -17.62 6.39 -21.88
CA TYR A 625 -18.99 6.12 -21.46
C TYR A 625 -19.99 6.97 -22.26
N TYR A 626 -20.97 6.34 -22.90
CA TYR A 626 -21.94 6.99 -23.79
C TYR A 626 -23.39 6.84 -23.26
N PRO A 627 -23.83 7.66 -22.30
CA PRO A 627 -25.20 7.64 -21.84
C PRO A 627 -26.13 8.29 -22.88
N VAL A 628 -27.29 7.66 -23.14
CA VAL A 628 -28.34 8.27 -23.96
C VAL A 628 -29.14 9.23 -23.09
N THR A 629 -28.78 10.51 -23.10
CA THR A 629 -29.39 11.56 -22.26
C THR A 629 -30.44 12.41 -22.98
N SER A 630 -30.42 12.46 -24.31
CA SER A 630 -31.44 13.15 -25.11
C SER A 630 -31.58 12.52 -26.50
N LEU A 631 -32.80 12.56 -27.04
CA LEU A 631 -33.12 12.10 -28.40
C LEU A 631 -33.16 13.34 -29.31
N GLY A 632 -32.14 13.56 -30.14
CA GLY A 632 -32.12 14.70 -31.08
C GLY A 632 -30.77 15.32 -31.38
N GLN A 633 -29.71 14.95 -30.65
CA GLN A 633 -28.34 15.37 -30.99
C GLN A 633 -27.65 14.31 -31.86
N SER A 634 -26.81 14.75 -32.82
CA SER A 634 -25.95 13.85 -33.59
C SER A 634 -25.12 12.98 -32.65
N PHE A 635 -24.93 11.68 -32.96
CA PHE A 635 -24.10 10.75 -32.19
C PHE A 635 -22.71 11.31 -31.82
N ALA A 636 -22.17 12.20 -32.65
CA ALA A 636 -20.90 12.90 -32.43
C ALA A 636 -20.90 13.89 -31.24
N ASN A 637 -22.06 14.44 -30.85
CA ASN A 637 -22.20 15.46 -29.80
C ASN A 637 -22.42 14.88 -28.40
N THR A 638 -22.72 13.58 -28.28
CA THR A 638 -22.76 12.83 -27.01
C THR A 638 -21.36 12.46 -26.48
N ARG A 639 -20.28 12.92 -27.13
CA ARG A 639 -18.89 12.76 -26.66
C ARG A 639 -18.62 13.64 -25.44
N GLY A 640 -18.65 13.06 -24.26
CA GLY A 640 -17.87 13.57 -23.13
C GLY A 640 -16.45 12.99 -23.20
N SER A 641 -15.51 13.66 -23.86
CA SER A 641 -14.09 13.33 -23.71
C SER A 641 -13.72 13.43 -22.22
N GLY A 642 -13.13 12.38 -21.63
CA GLY A 642 -12.84 12.33 -20.20
C GLY A 642 -14.06 12.12 -19.29
N SER A 643 -15.19 11.62 -19.81
CA SER A 643 -16.34 11.26 -18.98
C SER A 643 -16.06 10.01 -18.13
N GLY A 644 -16.13 10.16 -16.80
CA GLY A 644 -16.04 9.03 -15.89
C GLY A 644 -17.25 8.09 -16.02
N ARG A 645 -17.08 6.84 -15.61
CA ARG A 645 -18.13 5.83 -15.53
C ARG A 645 -18.49 5.57 -14.06
N PRO A 646 -19.73 5.82 -13.62
CA PRO A 646 -20.12 5.59 -12.23
C PRO A 646 -20.14 4.10 -11.90
N LEU A 647 -20.08 3.78 -10.61
CA LEU A 647 -20.38 2.44 -10.11
C LEU A 647 -21.89 2.20 -10.21
N LEU A 648 -22.29 1.08 -10.81
CA LEU A 648 -23.70 0.70 -10.96
C LEU A 648 -23.94 -0.72 -10.39
N PRO A 649 -25.15 -1.04 -9.90
CA PRO A 649 -25.50 -2.41 -9.55
C PRO A 649 -25.29 -3.35 -10.74
N GLY A 650 -24.61 -4.48 -10.51
CA GLY A 650 -24.21 -5.41 -11.58
C GLY A 650 -22.89 -5.06 -12.27
N SER A 651 -22.15 -4.05 -11.79
CA SER A 651 -20.78 -3.78 -12.25
C SER A 651 -19.81 -4.92 -11.89
N VAL A 652 -18.98 -5.31 -12.85
CA VAL A 652 -17.88 -6.29 -12.71
C VAL A 652 -16.60 -5.73 -13.33
N TRP A 653 -15.45 -6.01 -12.71
CA TRP A 653 -14.14 -5.60 -13.24
C TRP A 653 -13.02 -6.46 -12.69
N ASN A 654 -11.88 -6.40 -13.39
CA ASN A 654 -10.61 -6.87 -12.89
C ASN A 654 -9.90 -5.76 -12.12
N GLU A 655 -9.25 -6.09 -11.03
CA GLU A 655 -8.29 -5.20 -10.38
C GLU A 655 -6.96 -5.16 -11.16
N ARG A 656 -6.18 -4.11 -10.89
CA ARG A 656 -4.80 -3.97 -11.36
C ARG A 656 -4.00 -5.22 -11.02
N SER A 657 -3.20 -5.70 -11.97
CA SER A 657 -2.44 -6.93 -11.73
C SER A 657 -1.38 -6.71 -10.67
N LEU A 658 -1.18 -7.68 -9.78
CA LEU A 658 0.08 -7.79 -9.05
C LEU A 658 1.23 -7.88 -10.07
N HIS A 659 2.39 -7.38 -9.69
CA HIS A 659 3.66 -7.51 -10.38
C HIS A 659 4.77 -7.84 -9.38
N TYR A 660 5.95 -8.21 -9.89
CA TYR A 660 7.07 -8.65 -9.06
C TYR A 660 7.46 -7.64 -7.97
N GLU A 661 7.38 -6.34 -8.25
CA GLU A 661 7.71 -5.23 -7.33
C GLU A 661 6.49 -4.63 -6.61
N THR A 662 5.36 -5.33 -6.54
CA THR A 662 4.15 -4.80 -5.88
C THR A 662 4.33 -4.80 -4.37
N GLN A 663 3.85 -3.73 -3.72
CA GLN A 663 3.73 -3.72 -2.27
C GLN A 663 2.77 -4.81 -1.80
N ILE A 664 2.98 -5.37 -0.61
CA ILE A 664 2.18 -6.50 -0.14
C ILE A 664 0.94 -6.01 0.57
N TRP A 665 1.05 -5.08 1.52
CA TRP A 665 -0.11 -4.61 2.28
C TRP A 665 -0.15 -3.09 2.42
N ALA A 666 -1.30 -2.56 2.82
CA ALA A 666 -1.45 -1.20 3.31
C ALA A 666 -2.43 -1.16 4.49
N LYS A 667 -2.24 -0.21 5.41
CA LYS A 667 -3.20 0.00 6.50
C LYS A 667 -4.45 0.67 5.95
N ILE A 668 -5.61 0.08 6.21
CA ILE A 668 -6.89 0.75 5.98
C ILE A 668 -7.02 1.87 7.04
N PRO A 669 -7.21 3.13 6.63
CA PRO A 669 -7.44 4.23 7.57
C PRO A 669 -8.63 3.95 8.48
N ILE A 670 -8.54 4.36 9.74
CA ILE A 670 -9.65 4.21 10.70
C ILE A 670 -10.63 5.34 10.44
N CYS A 671 -11.65 5.04 9.62
CA CYS A 671 -12.77 5.92 9.32
C CYS A 671 -14.07 5.13 9.50
N ASP A 672 -15.20 5.81 9.72
CA ASP A 672 -16.50 5.15 9.97
C ASP A 672 -16.95 4.20 8.86
N ARG A 673 -16.55 4.50 7.61
CA ARG A 673 -16.93 3.72 6.42
C ARG A 673 -15.78 3.61 5.45
N SER A 674 -15.73 2.46 4.78
CA SER A 674 -14.86 2.20 3.63
C SER A 674 -15.61 1.36 2.60
N PHE A 675 -15.17 1.39 1.35
CA PHE A 675 -15.77 0.63 0.26
C PHE A 675 -14.65 0.00 -0.58
N MET A 676 -14.59 -1.33 -0.61
CA MET A 676 -13.56 -2.11 -1.34
C MET A 676 -12.12 -1.68 -0.98
N ALA A 677 -11.90 -1.33 0.29
CA ALA A 677 -10.60 -0.90 0.78
C ALA A 677 -9.61 -2.07 1.01
N ASP A 678 -10.03 -3.31 0.78
CA ASP A 678 -9.19 -4.50 0.76
C ASP A 678 -8.20 -4.52 -0.41
N SER A 679 -8.35 -3.60 -1.38
CA SER A 679 -7.48 -3.44 -2.54
C SER A 679 -6.91 -2.01 -2.62
N PRO A 680 -5.74 -1.75 -2.00
CA PRO A 680 -5.11 -0.44 -2.00
C PRO A 680 -4.70 0.01 -3.41
N MET A 681 -4.71 1.32 -3.66
CA MET A 681 -4.45 1.89 -4.99
C MET A 681 -3.03 1.61 -5.53
N LEU A 682 -2.04 1.48 -4.64
CA LEU A 682 -0.66 1.11 -4.98
C LEU A 682 -0.45 -0.41 -5.15
N GLY A 683 -1.50 -1.23 -4.95
CA GLY A 683 -1.46 -2.68 -5.01
C GLY A 683 -1.40 -3.37 -3.65
N GLY A 684 -1.46 -4.70 -3.67
CA GLY A 684 -1.43 -5.54 -2.46
C GLY A 684 -2.81 -5.73 -1.79
N TRP A 685 -2.79 -5.86 -0.47
CA TRP A 685 -3.96 -6.10 0.38
C TRP A 685 -4.17 -5.01 1.44
N GLY A 686 -5.38 -4.51 1.54
CA GLY A 686 -5.78 -3.59 2.61
C GLY A 686 -6.09 -4.35 3.88
N CYS A 687 -5.44 -3.97 4.98
CA CYS A 687 -5.64 -4.59 6.29
C CYS A 687 -6.00 -3.51 7.32
N VAL A 688 -7.01 -3.78 8.17
CA VAL A 688 -7.29 -2.93 9.34
C VAL A 688 -6.13 -2.97 10.33
N SER A 689 -5.61 -4.18 10.55
CA SER A 689 -4.44 -4.47 11.39
C SER A 689 -3.39 -5.16 10.52
N PRO A 690 -2.56 -4.42 9.75
CA PRO A 690 -1.47 -5.00 8.93
C PRO A 690 -0.28 -5.47 9.80
N PRO A 691 0.76 -6.13 9.27
CA PRO A 691 1.98 -6.41 10.04
C PRO A 691 2.46 -5.19 10.85
N PRO A 692 2.65 -5.33 12.17
CA PRO A 692 2.93 -4.19 13.05
C PRO A 692 4.31 -3.60 12.75
N MET A 693 4.44 -2.30 13.00
CA MET A 693 5.74 -1.65 12.90
C MET A 693 6.68 -2.19 13.99
N LEU A 694 7.90 -2.53 13.58
CA LEU A 694 8.98 -2.87 14.49
C LEU A 694 9.89 -1.66 14.63
N PHE A 695 10.12 -1.20 15.85
CA PHE A 695 10.95 -0.03 16.12
C PHE A 695 12.29 -0.46 16.68
N PHE A 696 13.36 0.15 16.16
CA PHE A 696 14.75 -0.11 16.48
C PHE A 696 15.43 1.19 16.91
N LYS A 697 16.22 1.15 17.98
CA LYS A 697 17.03 2.31 18.39
C LYS A 697 18.25 1.86 19.17
N MET A 698 19.39 2.51 18.95
CA MET A 698 20.55 2.36 19.84
C MET A 698 20.25 2.97 21.21
N ILE A 699 20.53 2.26 22.30
CA ILE A 699 20.47 2.85 23.64
C ILE A 699 21.62 3.86 23.75
N PRO A 700 21.34 5.15 23.99
CA PRO A 700 22.40 6.15 24.12
C PRO A 700 23.23 5.87 25.37
N THR A 701 24.52 5.63 25.17
CA THR A 701 25.47 5.47 26.27
C THR A 701 26.11 6.83 26.55
N PRO A 702 25.96 7.42 27.75
CA PRO A 702 26.51 8.74 28.05
C PRO A 702 28.04 8.73 27.98
N ALA A 703 28.65 9.73 27.34
CA ALA A 703 30.09 9.93 27.38
C ALA A 703 30.51 10.47 28.76
N PRO A 704 31.76 10.20 29.20
CA PRO A 704 32.27 10.74 30.46
C PRO A 704 32.23 12.27 30.47
N LEU A 705 31.72 12.86 31.56
CA LEU A 705 31.82 14.30 31.80
C LEU A 705 33.29 14.66 32.07
N GLY A 706 33.77 15.79 31.53
CA GLY A 706 35.12 16.28 31.78
C GLY A 706 35.40 16.51 33.26
N THR A 707 36.65 16.36 33.70
CA THR A 707 37.07 16.32 35.12
C THR A 707 36.89 17.62 35.94
N ASN A 708 36.28 18.68 35.38
CA ASN A 708 36.11 19.99 36.04
C ASN A 708 34.62 20.35 36.26
N VAL A 709 33.84 19.43 36.83
CA VAL A 709 32.38 19.59 37.07
C VAL A 709 32.07 20.44 38.31
N GLN A 710 32.58 21.67 38.37
CA GLN A 710 32.11 22.67 39.36
C GLN A 710 31.56 23.96 38.73
N HIS A 711 31.71 24.19 37.41
CA HIS A 711 31.18 25.38 36.75
C HIS A 711 30.22 25.12 35.57
N ASP A 712 30.08 23.86 35.13
CA ASP A 712 29.32 23.50 33.93
C ASP A 712 28.05 22.68 34.23
N ALA A 713 27.46 22.86 35.42
CA ALA A 713 26.18 22.22 35.76
C ALA A 713 25.00 22.73 34.90
N GLU A 714 25.18 23.83 34.16
CA GLU A 714 24.18 24.40 33.24
C GLU A 714 24.35 23.96 31.78
N SER A 715 25.49 23.41 31.37
CA SER A 715 25.66 22.80 30.05
C SER A 715 25.32 21.30 30.12
N LYS A 716 24.05 20.97 29.83
CA LYS A 716 23.52 19.60 29.73
C LYS A 716 24.12 18.76 28.58
N GLU A 717 25.34 19.03 28.13
CA GLU A 717 25.95 18.42 26.95
C GLU A 717 27.08 17.45 27.31
N GLY A 718 26.77 16.47 28.17
CA GLY A 718 27.50 15.20 28.10
C GLY A 718 26.98 14.45 26.87
N GLY A 719 27.67 14.58 25.72
CA GLY A 719 27.31 13.87 24.49
C GLY A 719 27.23 12.35 24.69
N ALA A 720 26.65 11.62 23.74
CA ALA A 720 26.63 10.16 23.80
C ALA A 720 27.86 9.56 23.08
N LEU A 721 28.33 8.40 23.54
CA LEU A 721 29.35 7.63 22.82
C LEU A 721 28.82 7.24 21.45
N HIS A 722 29.65 7.34 20.42
CA HIS A 722 29.26 7.00 19.06
C HIS A 722 29.21 5.48 18.89
N GLN A 723 28.02 4.92 18.63
CA GLN A 723 27.80 3.47 18.55
C GLN A 723 26.84 3.05 17.44
N TYR A 724 27.14 2.01 16.66
CA TYR A 724 26.20 1.46 15.68
C TYR A 724 25.97 -0.03 15.90
N ALA A 725 24.89 -0.57 15.34
CA ALA A 725 24.62 -2.00 15.39
C ALA A 725 24.53 -2.59 13.99
N VAL A 726 25.03 -3.82 13.85
CA VAL A 726 24.80 -4.68 12.70
C VAL A 726 24.14 -5.98 13.16
N PHE A 727 23.20 -6.48 12.37
CA PHE A 727 22.47 -7.71 12.68
C PHE A 727 21.91 -8.35 11.42
N ASN A 728 21.51 -9.61 11.49
CA ASN A 728 20.76 -10.28 10.43
C ASN A 728 19.27 -10.13 10.72
N LEU A 729 18.53 -9.60 9.74
CA LEU A 729 17.08 -9.56 9.75
C LEU A 729 16.56 -10.65 8.84
N THR A 730 15.98 -11.69 9.42
CA THR A 730 15.35 -12.79 8.70
C THR A 730 13.84 -12.67 8.81
N VAL A 731 13.14 -12.85 7.69
CA VAL A 731 11.69 -12.83 7.64
C VAL A 731 11.20 -14.13 7.03
N LYS A 732 10.30 -14.80 7.72
CA LYS A 732 9.54 -15.95 7.23
C LYS A 732 8.13 -15.48 6.88
N MET A 733 7.77 -15.62 5.61
CA MET A 733 6.45 -15.25 5.09
C MET A 733 5.77 -16.51 4.56
N VAL A 734 4.57 -16.80 5.03
CA VAL A 734 3.75 -17.91 4.53
C VAL A 734 2.60 -17.34 3.72
N TRP A 735 2.43 -17.86 2.52
CA TRP A 735 1.37 -17.51 1.59
C TRP A 735 0.40 -18.69 1.47
N HIS A 736 -0.90 -18.41 1.50
CA HIS A 736 -1.90 -19.33 0.99
C HIS A 736 -1.92 -19.22 -0.53
N VAL A 737 -1.93 -20.36 -1.21
CA VAL A 737 -1.95 -20.44 -2.67
C VAL A 737 -2.93 -21.50 -3.14
N LYS A 738 -3.45 -21.31 -4.35
CA LYS A 738 -4.29 -22.31 -5.01
C LYS A 738 -3.57 -22.82 -6.24
N LYS A 739 -3.23 -24.10 -6.27
CA LYS A 739 -2.60 -24.73 -7.43
C LYS A 739 -3.57 -24.75 -8.62
N ARG A 740 -3.06 -24.52 -9.83
CA ARG A 740 -3.89 -24.58 -11.04
C ARG A 740 -4.37 -26.01 -11.27
N GLY A 741 -5.66 -26.17 -11.53
CA GLY A 741 -6.25 -27.46 -11.89
C GLY A 741 -5.83 -27.93 -13.29
N PRO A 742 -6.13 -29.18 -13.66
CA PRO A 742 -5.90 -29.69 -15.01
C PRO A 742 -6.72 -28.84 -16.01
N GLY A 743 -6.03 -28.08 -16.85
CA GLY A 743 -6.69 -27.25 -17.86
C GLY A 743 -7.34 -28.10 -18.93
N SER A 744 -8.61 -27.85 -19.24
CA SER A 744 -9.31 -28.45 -20.40
C SER A 744 -8.90 -27.83 -21.75
N ARG A 745 -8.08 -26.78 -21.70
CA ARG A 745 -7.58 -26.05 -22.88
C ARG A 745 -6.58 -26.92 -23.66
N TRP A 746 -6.84 -27.11 -24.95
CA TRP A 746 -5.98 -27.90 -25.84
C TRP A 746 -4.67 -27.20 -26.24
N ASN A 747 -4.75 -25.93 -26.62
CA ASN A 747 -3.57 -25.19 -27.08
C ASN A 747 -2.68 -24.75 -25.90
N PRO A 748 -1.35 -24.67 -26.09
CA PRO A 748 -0.43 -24.21 -25.06
C PRO A 748 -0.79 -22.81 -24.55
N GLN A 749 -0.52 -22.56 -23.27
CA GLN A 749 -0.66 -21.23 -22.68
C GLN A 749 0.61 -20.39 -22.90
N PRO A 750 0.50 -19.04 -22.92
CA PRO A 750 1.64 -18.14 -23.09
C PRO A 750 2.73 -18.42 -22.07
N ALA A 751 4.00 -18.44 -22.49
CA ALA A 751 5.13 -18.59 -21.58
C ALA A 751 5.14 -17.48 -20.53
N VAL A 752 5.54 -17.81 -19.31
CA VAL A 752 5.78 -16.81 -18.27
C VAL A 752 7.24 -16.43 -18.36
N TYR A 753 7.50 -15.20 -18.76
CA TYR A 753 8.85 -14.63 -18.80
C TYR A 753 8.75 -13.15 -18.43
N PRO A 754 9.76 -12.58 -17.74
CA PRO A 754 9.77 -11.15 -17.50
C PRO A 754 9.78 -10.37 -18.82
N PRO A 755 9.13 -9.20 -18.92
CA PRO A 755 9.21 -8.36 -20.11
C PRO A 755 10.67 -7.99 -20.41
N THR A 756 11.09 -8.13 -21.67
CA THR A 756 12.48 -7.84 -22.10
C THR A 756 12.54 -6.65 -23.03
N GLY A 757 13.53 -5.78 -22.81
CA GLY A 757 13.90 -4.68 -23.69
C GLY A 757 14.71 -5.07 -24.92
N ARG A 758 15.06 -4.07 -25.74
CA ARG A 758 15.93 -4.26 -26.90
C ARG A 758 17.38 -4.51 -26.46
N GLY A 759 17.75 -5.77 -26.28
CA GLY A 759 19.16 -6.20 -26.20
C GLY A 759 19.64 -6.61 -24.81
N THR A 760 18.83 -6.48 -23.77
CA THR A 760 19.14 -6.93 -22.40
C THR A 760 18.10 -7.91 -21.87
N HIS A 761 18.56 -8.85 -21.06
CA HIS A 761 17.78 -9.82 -20.32
C HIS A 761 17.70 -9.35 -18.87
N PRO A 762 16.49 -9.21 -18.30
CA PRO A 762 16.31 -8.65 -16.98
C PRO A 762 16.75 -9.62 -15.88
N TYR A 763 17.06 -9.05 -14.72
CA TYR A 763 17.44 -9.72 -13.49
C TYR A 763 18.75 -10.54 -13.62
N LEU A 764 19.67 -10.06 -14.45
CA LEU A 764 21.02 -10.61 -14.62
C LEU A 764 22.08 -9.55 -14.33
N LEU A 765 23.31 -10.02 -14.09
CA LEU A 765 24.48 -9.17 -13.93
C LEU A 765 25.17 -8.96 -15.28
N TYR A 766 25.30 -7.69 -15.67
CA TYR A 766 26.07 -7.21 -16.79
C TYR A 766 27.43 -6.69 -16.32
N ASN A 767 28.46 -6.91 -17.15
CA ASN A 767 29.73 -6.23 -16.95
C ASN A 767 29.55 -4.75 -17.30
N ASN A 768 30.06 -3.84 -16.48
CA ASN A 768 30.04 -2.41 -16.77
C ASN A 768 30.65 -2.09 -18.16
N LEU A 769 31.60 -2.89 -18.65
CA LEU A 769 32.17 -2.77 -20.00
C LEU A 769 31.18 -3.10 -21.13
N HIS A 770 30.15 -3.91 -20.87
CA HIS A 770 29.05 -4.16 -21.81
C HIS A 770 28.01 -3.03 -21.80
N LEU A 771 28.07 -2.17 -20.77
CA LEU A 771 27.26 -0.97 -20.62
C LEU A 771 28.04 0.30 -21.06
N GLU A 772 29.31 0.19 -21.47
CA GLU A 772 30.11 1.32 -21.97
C GLU A 772 29.59 1.77 -23.34
N GLY A 773 28.91 2.93 -23.34
CA GLY A 773 28.26 3.53 -24.51
C GLY A 773 26.89 4.11 -24.18
N ALA A 774 26.28 3.62 -23.11
CA ALA A 774 25.14 4.23 -22.45
C ALA A 774 25.61 4.87 -21.13
N ASP A 775 25.09 6.05 -20.85
CA ASP A 775 25.62 6.95 -19.83
C ASP A 775 25.68 6.26 -18.46
N SER A 776 26.87 6.12 -17.87
CA SER A 776 27.13 5.41 -16.61
C SER A 776 26.35 5.94 -15.38
N SER A 777 25.65 7.06 -15.54
CA SER A 777 24.75 7.67 -14.56
C SER A 777 23.34 7.05 -14.53
N VAL A 778 23.00 6.26 -15.55
CA VAL A 778 21.66 5.71 -15.81
C VAL A 778 21.49 4.31 -15.23
N TYR A 779 22.58 3.55 -15.18
CA TYR A 779 22.58 2.18 -14.67
C TYR A 779 22.69 2.19 -13.15
N GLY A 780 21.52 2.27 -12.51
CA GLY A 780 21.38 1.95 -11.10
C GLY A 780 21.94 0.55 -10.82
N HIS A 781 22.92 0.49 -9.92
CA HIS A 781 23.40 -0.70 -9.22
C HIS A 781 24.24 -1.69 -10.03
N LYS A 782 25.57 -1.52 -10.03
CA LYS A 782 26.58 -2.62 -10.09
C LYS A 782 26.33 -3.71 -11.17
N GLY A 783 25.76 -3.33 -12.31
CA GLY A 783 25.45 -4.26 -13.41
C GLY A 783 24.17 -5.10 -13.25
N TYR A 784 23.38 -5.01 -12.19
CA TYR A 784 22.11 -5.76 -12.06
C TYR A 784 20.93 -4.93 -12.59
N GLU A 785 20.33 -5.36 -13.69
CA GLU A 785 19.23 -4.62 -14.31
C GLU A 785 17.87 -5.25 -14.04
N ARG A 786 16.86 -4.42 -13.76
CA ARG A 786 15.45 -4.84 -13.72
C ARG A 786 14.82 -4.75 -15.12
N SER A 787 13.68 -5.40 -15.33
CA SER A 787 12.94 -5.35 -16.59
C SER A 787 12.39 -3.97 -16.94
N ASP A 788 12.39 -3.59 -18.21
CA ASP A 788 11.89 -2.31 -18.75
C ASP A 788 10.43 -2.04 -18.38
N GLN A 789 9.60 -3.09 -18.39
CA GLN A 789 8.23 -3.07 -17.91
C GLN A 789 8.10 -3.94 -16.66
N LEU A 790 7.13 -3.62 -15.81
CA LEU A 790 6.88 -4.42 -14.62
C LEU A 790 6.37 -5.81 -15.00
N TRP A 791 6.95 -6.84 -14.38
CA TRP A 791 6.56 -8.22 -14.62
C TRP A 791 5.23 -8.54 -13.95
N THR A 792 4.13 -8.43 -14.71
CA THR A 792 2.76 -8.65 -14.22
C THR A 792 2.43 -10.13 -14.02
N ALA A 793 1.61 -10.40 -13.01
CA ALA A 793 1.25 -11.74 -12.57
C ALA A 793 0.33 -12.48 -13.56
N LYS A 794 -0.59 -11.78 -14.23
CA LYS A 794 -1.65 -12.37 -15.08
C LYS A 794 -1.17 -12.84 -16.46
N ALA A 795 -0.11 -13.67 -16.50
CA ALA A 795 0.47 -14.21 -17.73
C ALA A 795 -0.28 -15.45 -18.25
N ARG A 796 -0.82 -16.27 -17.34
CA ARG A 796 -1.64 -17.46 -17.63
C ARG A 796 -3.12 -17.11 -17.65
N VAL A 797 -3.98 -17.97 -18.22
CA VAL A 797 -5.43 -17.66 -18.34
C VAL A 797 -6.34 -18.81 -17.95
N HIS A 798 -7.58 -18.46 -17.60
CA HIS A 798 -8.71 -19.36 -17.36
C HIS A 798 -9.97 -18.86 -18.10
N HIS A 799 -10.99 -19.71 -18.20
CA HIS A 799 -12.31 -19.27 -18.67
C HIS A 799 -12.95 -18.39 -17.59
N LEU A 800 -13.73 -17.38 -18.01
CA LEU A 800 -14.45 -16.49 -17.09
C LEU A 800 -15.59 -17.19 -16.35
#